data_AF-A0A6I1GVW3-F1
#
_entry.id   AF-A0A6I1GVW3-F1
#
_cell.length_a   1.000
_cell.length_b   1.000
_cell.length_c   1.000
_cell.angle_alpha   90.00
_cell.angle_beta   90.00
_cell.angle_gamma   90.00
#
_symmetry.space_group_name_H-M   'P 1'
#
loop_
_entity.id
_entity.type
_entity.pdbx_description
1 polymer ?
#
loop_
_entity_poly.entity_id
_entity_poly.type
_entity_poly.pdbx_seq_one_letter_code
_entity_poly.pdbx_strand_id
1 'polypeptide(L)'
;MEHSHIIPSQRRRTSSYETTSYETTSRRTRHTLRARLVGAVAALACCLMLPTAAANAADGPAIQAGADGSVPAQSAQGPQVTKVRVLKEGTFLEVHWNEYVDETQAVNVSNFTLTNGGKTITLRPKSNEGVTDTYYFDRDNKEVAATDAKVFQYLDPTMHISSIAYSGTIDPSKPITLKVKGSAIKDAAGVAAQDTTFTNVPVTSFYTKKLVSKNGIIIKSDDGVSDAALDKTRDMVDTELGLPGTGIAAEMVRHGNAVAVYGNHEVPYLLPEQRYAFNKDMYAAEGYGGYPGDGFVSSISEKNVLRTTGDPDPANNTAYTGESVLAHEFAHAIKLGGLDQMPDQTLANTFYRAYAHAKKAGLWAHTYAYQNSDEFFASLAAIWFNVADESGNGEYDGVRGPVDTNEEFKEYDPVTYAAYEKIFPKVSLPAPWDSTPNNWPESMAKTFPPTRDAAAASSPDLAKDEFQVVSDHTEDRGDIYYLERLTSAVGGGELDLSTLWGAANDLDRSLASWNLRKIDDSTYAFASVASDAEPSTRGLTANANGTVSVAGHAYDPADQAQQWRWYRNDASDDPYDGYLVNVKYGKALTTVGTPYNGTTLVVRSIGSGTLAWSLRDNTQSAAKKSNDGLFLTPTAALPDALKPGHGTGAGAGSGTGAGTGSQHGNGSTGAGAVAAGSQKLAATDGEANAVLTVSVALLVLGAGLAVTRRRVIR
;
A
#
# COMPACT_ATOMS: atom_id res chain seq x y z
N MET A 1 13.46 56.61 18.33
CA MET A 1 13.53 55.86 19.59
C MET A 1 13.84 54.41 19.21
N GLU A 2 15.08 54.03 18.88
CA GLU A 2 16.31 54.04 19.71
C GLU A 2 16.23 52.99 20.82
N HIS A 3 17.18 52.06 21.02
CA HIS A 3 18.52 51.84 20.43
C HIS A 3 18.76 50.30 20.22
N SER A 4 19.49 49.78 19.21
CA SER A 4 20.96 49.80 18.97
C SER A 4 21.77 49.03 20.04
N HIS A 5 22.75 48.14 19.76
CA HIS A 5 23.31 47.56 18.50
C HIS A 5 23.32 45.99 18.60
N ILE A 6 24.27 45.09 18.21
CA ILE A 6 25.68 45.02 17.75
C ILE A 6 25.85 43.82 16.75
N ILE A 7 26.84 43.89 15.85
CA ILE A 7 27.25 42.86 14.85
C ILE A 7 28.80 42.81 14.87
N PRO A 8 29.51 41.65 14.97
CA PRO A 8 30.14 40.97 13.80
C PRO A 8 30.52 39.45 13.96
N SER A 9 31.07 38.69 12.99
CA SER A 9 30.94 38.62 11.50
C SER A 9 31.88 37.52 10.93
N GLN A 10 31.54 36.91 9.78
CA GLN A 10 32.45 36.17 8.85
C GLN A 10 33.11 34.86 9.39
N ARG A 11 33.67 33.94 8.56
CA ARG A 11 34.08 34.00 7.14
C ARG A 11 34.00 32.61 6.44
N ARG A 12 33.67 32.56 5.14
CA ARG A 12 33.81 31.35 4.29
C ARG A 12 35.28 31.11 3.86
N ARG A 13 35.65 29.85 3.63
CA ARG A 13 36.74 29.43 2.70
C ARG A 13 36.41 28.09 2.02
N THR A 14 37.08 27.82 0.90
CA THR A 14 36.85 26.70 -0.02
C THR A 14 38.18 26.07 -0.47
N SER A 15 38.24 24.74 -0.54
CA SER A 15 39.21 23.92 -1.29
C SER A 15 38.67 22.47 -1.28
N SER A 16 38.33 21.86 -2.42
CA SER A 16 39.21 21.27 -3.45
C SER A 16 39.95 20.01 -2.98
N TYR A 17 39.52 18.84 -3.47
CA TYR A 17 40.24 17.57 -3.38
C TYR A 17 40.83 17.22 -4.75
N GLU A 18 42.05 16.68 -4.77
CA GLU A 18 42.72 16.15 -5.96
C GLU A 18 43.11 14.69 -5.73
N THR A 19 43.17 13.91 -6.82
CA THR A 19 43.44 12.47 -6.80
C THR A 19 44.93 12.15 -6.94
N THR A 20 45.43 11.17 -6.18
CA THR A 20 46.52 10.31 -6.69
C THR A 20 46.54 8.94 -6.00
N SER A 21 46.98 7.92 -6.73
CA SER A 21 47.19 6.54 -6.30
C SER A 21 48.64 6.28 -5.86
N TYR A 22 48.91 5.14 -5.20
CA TYR A 22 49.96 4.18 -5.60
C TYR A 22 49.96 2.90 -4.72
N GLU A 23 50.55 1.82 -5.24
CA GLU A 23 50.72 0.52 -4.59
C GLU A 23 51.97 0.47 -3.69
N THR A 24 52.06 -0.47 -2.72
CA THR A 24 53.06 -1.58 -2.80
C THR A 24 53.02 -2.63 -1.67
N THR A 25 53.09 -3.86 -2.15
CA THR A 25 53.39 -5.20 -1.62
C THR A 25 54.35 -5.40 -0.41
N SER A 26 53.97 -6.34 0.48
CA SER A 26 54.80 -7.46 1.02
C SER A 26 56.02 -7.23 1.96
N ARG A 27 55.97 -7.86 3.15
CA ARG A 27 56.88 -9.00 3.49
C ARG A 27 56.48 -9.81 4.75
N ARG A 28 56.92 -11.08 4.79
CA ARG A 28 56.94 -11.95 5.99
C ARG A 28 58.38 -12.08 6.54
N THR A 29 58.53 -12.19 7.86
CA THR A 29 59.71 -12.84 8.48
C THR A 29 59.29 -13.62 9.74
N ARG A 30 60.07 -14.64 10.12
CA ARG A 30 59.83 -15.53 11.28
C ARG A 30 60.82 -15.22 12.41
N HIS A 31 60.48 -15.59 13.65
CA HIS A 31 61.46 -16.09 14.63
C HIS A 31 60.85 -17.16 15.55
N THR A 32 61.69 -17.85 16.34
CA THR A 32 61.44 -19.23 16.78
C THR A 32 62.18 -19.66 18.05
N LEU A 33 61.59 -20.64 18.75
CA LEU A 33 62.22 -21.74 19.51
C LEU A 33 62.61 -21.59 20.99
N ARG A 34 62.41 -22.70 21.72
CA ARG A 34 62.95 -23.15 23.04
C ARG A 34 62.35 -22.46 24.28
N ALA A 35 61.69 -23.11 25.26
CA ALA A 35 61.59 -24.51 25.77
C ALA A 35 62.56 -24.92 26.89
N ARG A 36 62.03 -25.56 27.94
CA ARG A 36 62.71 -26.46 28.90
C ARG A 36 61.70 -27.45 29.54
N LEU A 37 62.19 -28.43 30.30
CA LEU A 37 61.53 -29.72 30.58
C LEU A 37 61.58 -30.10 32.09
N VAL A 38 61.16 -31.33 32.41
CA VAL A 38 61.24 -32.10 33.69
C VAL A 38 59.99 -32.01 34.60
N GLY A 39 59.38 -33.11 35.07
CA GLY A 39 59.53 -34.53 34.65
C GLY A 39 59.09 -35.60 35.69
N ALA A 40 58.52 -36.73 35.19
CA ALA A 40 58.23 -38.01 35.89
C ALA A 40 57.22 -37.94 37.08
N VAL A 41 56.59 -39.02 37.59
CA VAL A 41 56.71 -40.50 37.41
C VAL A 41 55.30 -41.12 37.16
N ALA A 42 55.22 -42.35 36.65
CA ALA A 42 53.97 -43.03 36.28
C ALA A 42 53.38 -43.97 37.36
N ALA A 43 52.09 -44.28 37.23
CA ALA A 43 51.40 -45.45 37.81
C ALA A 43 50.54 -46.12 36.71
N LEU A 44 50.20 -47.41 36.86
CA LEU A 44 49.74 -48.27 35.75
C LEU A 44 48.36 -48.92 36.01
N ALA A 45 47.61 -49.18 34.93
CA ALA A 45 46.37 -49.98 34.85
C ALA A 45 45.12 -49.35 35.54
N CYS A 46 43.89 -49.56 35.08
CA CYS A 46 43.35 -50.58 34.17
C CYS A 46 42.57 -50.03 32.97
N CYS A 47 42.48 -50.82 31.90
CA CYS A 47 41.61 -50.54 30.76
C CYS A 47 40.14 -50.81 31.09
N LEU A 48 39.34 -49.73 31.24
CA LEU A 48 37.90 -49.78 31.04
C LEU A 48 37.55 -48.79 29.93
N MET A 49 37.31 -49.30 28.72
CA MET A 49 36.63 -48.54 27.67
C MET A 49 35.15 -48.40 28.05
N LEU A 50 34.86 -47.44 28.93
CA LEU A 50 33.55 -46.82 28.91
C LEU A 50 33.34 -46.22 27.51
N PRO A 51 32.17 -46.38 26.89
CA PRO A 51 31.87 -45.63 25.67
C PRO A 51 31.92 -44.15 26.04
N THR A 52 32.88 -43.41 25.50
CA THR A 52 32.80 -41.96 25.47
C THR A 52 31.54 -41.61 24.69
N ALA A 53 30.48 -41.24 25.41
CA ALA A 53 29.35 -40.58 24.78
C ALA A 53 29.93 -39.42 23.97
N ALA A 54 29.71 -39.44 22.66
CA ALA A 54 30.17 -38.35 21.80
C ALA A 54 29.53 -37.07 22.34
N ALA A 55 30.36 -36.16 22.83
CA ALA A 55 29.89 -34.88 23.32
C ALA A 55 29.40 -34.09 22.10
N ASN A 56 28.09 -34.13 21.85
CA ASN A 56 27.40 -33.31 20.87
C ASN A 56 27.38 -31.85 21.36
N ALA A 57 28.56 -31.23 21.40
CA ALA A 57 28.75 -29.82 21.69
C ALA A 57 28.27 -29.02 20.46
N ALA A 58 26.97 -28.78 20.40
CA ALA A 58 26.30 -28.11 19.29
C ALA A 58 24.99 -27.40 19.70
N ASP A 59 24.21 -27.99 20.62
CA ASP A 59 22.98 -27.42 21.14
C ASP A 59 23.17 -26.96 22.60
N GLY A 60 22.80 -25.71 22.90
CA GLY A 60 22.73 -25.20 24.28
C GLY A 60 21.44 -25.58 25.01
N PRO A 61 21.11 -24.95 26.16
CA PRO A 61 20.00 -25.37 27.02
C PRO A 61 18.65 -25.41 26.29
N ALA A 62 17.86 -26.42 26.64
CA ALA A 62 16.45 -26.49 26.28
C ALA A 62 15.61 -25.80 27.37
N ILE A 63 14.86 -24.77 27.00
CA ILE A 63 14.05 -23.95 27.91
C ILE A 63 12.61 -23.97 27.42
N GLN A 64 11.65 -24.23 28.30
CA GLN A 64 10.24 -24.16 27.94
C GLN A 64 9.72 -22.73 28.07
N ALA A 65 9.03 -22.23 27.05
CA ALA A 65 8.37 -20.93 27.09
C ALA A 65 7.09 -20.96 27.97
N GLY A 66 6.77 -19.82 28.57
CA GLY A 66 5.49 -19.53 29.20
C GLY A 66 4.34 -19.43 28.19
N ALA A 67 3.09 -19.43 28.67
CA ALA A 67 1.91 -19.35 27.81
C ALA A 67 1.77 -18.00 27.08
N ASP A 68 2.40 -16.95 27.62
CA ASP A 68 2.54 -15.60 27.05
C ASP A 68 3.82 -15.42 26.20
N GLY A 69 4.64 -16.47 26.14
CA GLY A 69 5.95 -16.51 25.47
C GLY A 69 7.14 -16.17 26.37
N SER A 70 6.94 -15.76 27.63
CA SER A 70 8.04 -15.39 28.54
C SER A 70 9.01 -16.55 28.78
N VAL A 71 10.30 -16.24 28.97
CA VAL A 71 11.35 -17.23 29.24
C VAL A 71 12.28 -16.77 30.36
N PRO A 72 12.80 -17.69 31.21
CA PRO A 72 13.79 -17.36 32.22
C PRO A 72 15.15 -17.00 31.58
N ALA A 73 15.89 -16.14 32.27
CA ALA A 73 17.27 -15.76 31.98
C ALA A 73 18.14 -16.98 31.62
N GLN A 74 18.82 -16.92 30.47
CA GLN A 74 19.64 -18.04 29.98
C GLN A 74 21.05 -18.04 30.59
N SER A 75 21.65 -16.84 30.67
CA SER A 75 23.02 -16.61 31.11
C SER A 75 23.06 -15.63 32.30
N ALA A 76 24.27 -15.32 32.77
CA ALA A 76 24.54 -14.16 33.63
C ALA A 76 25.49 -13.15 32.95
N GLN A 77 25.68 -13.26 31.63
CA GLN A 77 26.65 -12.48 30.84
C GLN A 77 26.16 -12.37 29.40
N GLY A 78 26.22 -11.16 28.84
CA GLY A 78 25.72 -10.86 27.50
C GLY A 78 24.18 -10.89 27.40
N PRO A 79 23.66 -10.55 26.21
CA PRO A 79 22.23 -10.35 25.98
C PRO A 79 21.45 -11.67 26.03
N GLN A 80 20.18 -11.54 26.38
CA GLN A 80 19.27 -12.62 26.72
C GLN A 80 17.93 -12.42 26.04
N VAL A 81 17.32 -13.53 25.66
CA VAL A 81 15.94 -13.55 25.19
C VAL A 81 15.01 -13.47 26.40
N THR A 82 14.05 -12.56 26.39
CA THR A 82 13.06 -12.37 27.46
C THR A 82 11.72 -13.03 27.14
N LYS A 83 11.37 -13.09 25.86
CA LYS A 83 10.11 -13.67 25.36
C LYS A 83 10.25 -14.17 23.92
N VAL A 84 9.60 -15.29 23.61
CA VAL A 84 9.47 -15.85 22.26
C VAL A 84 8.01 -16.18 21.98
N ARG A 85 7.48 -15.74 20.84
CA ARG A 85 6.11 -16.07 20.41
C ARG A 85 5.99 -16.10 18.90
N VAL A 86 4.99 -16.84 18.41
CA VAL A 86 4.45 -16.66 17.07
C VAL A 86 3.22 -15.76 17.21
N LEU A 87 3.07 -14.77 16.34
CA LEU A 87 1.87 -13.92 16.31
C LEU A 87 0.71 -14.68 15.66
N LYS A 88 -0.50 -14.46 16.16
CA LYS A 88 -1.71 -15.10 15.65
C LYS A 88 -2.28 -14.38 14.41
N GLU A 89 -2.08 -13.07 14.33
CA GLU A 89 -2.66 -12.20 13.30
C GLU A 89 -1.80 -12.08 12.03
N GLY A 90 -0.62 -12.70 12.00
CA GLY A 90 0.28 -12.65 10.85
C GLY A 90 1.36 -13.72 10.88
N THR A 91 2.19 -13.77 9.85
CA THR A 91 3.22 -14.80 9.67
C THR A 91 4.55 -14.43 10.32
N PHE A 92 4.52 -14.04 11.61
CA PHE A 92 5.67 -13.49 12.32
C PHE A 92 6.08 -14.31 13.54
N LEU A 93 7.37 -14.61 13.61
CA LEU A 93 8.08 -14.99 14.83
C LEU A 93 8.60 -13.72 15.50
N GLU A 94 8.35 -13.58 16.80
CA GLU A 94 9.01 -12.57 17.63
C GLU A 94 10.01 -13.22 18.60
N VAL A 95 11.19 -12.59 18.70
CA VAL A 95 12.19 -12.84 19.75
C VAL A 95 12.49 -11.50 20.42
N HIS A 96 12.10 -11.38 21.68
CA HIS A 96 12.28 -10.19 22.51
C HIS A 96 13.60 -10.34 23.30
N TRP A 97 14.35 -9.26 23.43
CA TRP A 97 15.64 -9.21 24.13
C TRP A 97 15.55 -8.32 25.38
N ASN A 98 16.51 -8.42 26.30
CA ASN A 98 16.58 -7.56 27.49
C ASN A 98 17.33 -6.23 27.25
N GLU A 99 18.01 -6.10 26.11
CA GLU A 99 18.86 -4.98 25.73
C GLU A 99 19.10 -4.99 24.20
N TYR A 100 19.66 -3.91 23.65
CA TYR A 100 20.07 -3.83 22.24
C TYR A 100 20.98 -5.00 21.86
N VAL A 101 20.61 -5.70 20.78
CA VAL A 101 21.48 -6.61 20.03
C VAL A 101 21.70 -6.09 18.62
N ASP A 102 22.82 -6.45 18.00
CA ASP A 102 23.18 -6.06 16.64
C ASP A 102 22.04 -6.40 15.67
N GLU A 103 21.40 -5.35 15.16
CA GLU A 103 20.21 -5.39 14.32
C GLU A 103 20.33 -6.31 13.09
N THR A 104 21.54 -6.48 12.55
CA THR A 104 21.80 -7.37 11.41
C THR A 104 21.83 -8.84 11.84
N GLN A 105 22.42 -9.14 13.00
CA GLN A 105 22.48 -10.48 13.58
C GLN A 105 21.12 -10.91 14.16
N ALA A 106 20.37 -9.95 14.70
CA ALA A 106 19.07 -10.12 15.35
C ALA A 106 17.96 -10.62 14.41
N VAL A 107 18.07 -10.37 13.09
CA VAL A 107 17.11 -10.85 12.07
C VAL A 107 17.74 -11.70 10.96
N ASN A 108 19.03 -12.01 11.06
CA ASN A 108 19.67 -12.96 10.15
C ASN A 108 19.10 -14.36 10.39
N VAL A 109 18.23 -14.83 9.49
CA VAL A 109 17.54 -16.12 9.59
C VAL A 109 18.47 -17.34 9.74
N SER A 110 19.75 -17.25 9.37
CA SER A 110 20.72 -18.34 9.64
C SER A 110 21.08 -18.52 11.12
N ASN A 111 20.70 -17.57 11.98
CA ASN A 111 20.80 -17.67 13.44
C ASN A 111 19.55 -18.32 14.08
N PHE A 112 18.50 -18.64 13.32
CA PHE A 112 17.21 -19.09 13.84
C PHE A 112 16.70 -20.35 13.12
N THR A 113 16.21 -21.33 13.87
CA THR A 113 15.52 -22.51 13.30
C THR A 113 14.18 -22.71 13.97
N LEU A 114 13.11 -22.23 13.33
CA LEU A 114 11.74 -22.47 13.75
C LEU A 114 11.25 -23.83 13.24
N THR A 115 10.58 -24.60 14.09
CA THR A 115 9.97 -25.89 13.74
C THR A 115 8.57 -26.04 14.31
N ASN A 116 7.67 -26.69 13.58
CA ASN A 116 6.33 -27.04 14.02
C ASN A 116 6.08 -28.54 13.76
N GLY A 117 5.77 -29.30 14.80
CA GLY A 117 5.60 -30.76 14.71
C GLY A 117 6.86 -31.51 14.23
N GLY A 118 8.05 -30.92 14.43
CA GLY A 118 9.33 -31.46 13.95
C GLY A 118 9.67 -31.16 12.49
N LYS A 119 8.79 -30.46 11.74
CA LYS A 119 9.12 -29.90 10.42
C LYS A 119 9.71 -28.50 10.58
N THR A 120 10.77 -28.18 9.84
CA THR A 120 11.29 -26.80 9.76
C THR A 120 10.29 -25.90 9.04
N ILE A 121 10.11 -24.69 9.57
CA ILE A 121 9.35 -23.60 8.96
C ILE A 121 10.36 -22.65 8.29
N THR A 122 10.10 -22.26 7.04
CA THR A 122 10.98 -21.38 6.28
C THR A 122 10.84 -19.94 6.75
N LEU A 123 11.84 -19.41 7.44
CA LEU A 123 11.93 -17.99 7.78
C LEU A 123 12.31 -17.17 6.53
N ARG A 124 11.71 -15.99 6.33
CA ARG A 124 12.07 -15.06 5.26
C ARG A 124 13.24 -14.18 5.70
N PRO A 125 14.30 -14.02 4.89
CA PRO A 125 15.36 -13.07 5.20
C PRO A 125 14.86 -11.63 5.03
N LYS A 126 15.42 -10.70 5.81
CA LYS A 126 15.26 -9.26 5.58
C LYS A 126 15.70 -8.90 4.14
N SER A 127 14.93 -8.05 3.46
CA SER A 127 15.36 -7.45 2.19
C SER A 127 16.50 -6.45 2.41
N ASN A 128 17.46 -6.40 1.49
CA ASN A 128 18.53 -5.40 1.50
C ASN A 128 18.04 -4.02 1.02
N GLU A 129 16.96 -3.99 0.24
CA GLU A 129 16.44 -2.80 -0.46
C GLU A 129 14.90 -2.78 -0.41
N GLY A 130 14.31 -1.58 -0.32
CA GLY A 130 12.86 -1.38 -0.33
C GLY A 130 12.11 -1.96 0.88
N VAL A 131 10.91 -2.48 0.63
CA VAL A 131 10.00 -3.05 1.63
C VAL A 131 10.58 -4.36 2.22
N THR A 132 10.43 -4.57 3.52
CA THR A 132 10.81 -5.81 4.20
C THR A 132 9.86 -6.12 5.35
N ASP A 133 9.38 -7.36 5.44
CA ASP A 133 8.53 -7.83 6.54
C ASP A 133 9.32 -8.39 7.74
N THR A 134 10.65 -8.40 7.62
CA THR A 134 11.61 -8.92 8.59
C THR A 134 12.59 -7.83 8.99
N TYR A 135 12.57 -7.42 10.27
CA TYR A 135 13.31 -6.27 10.81
C TYR A 135 13.31 -6.25 12.35
N TYR A 136 14.18 -5.42 12.93
CA TYR A 136 14.44 -5.32 14.37
C TYR A 136 13.85 -4.02 14.92
N PHE A 137 12.81 -4.11 15.75
CA PHE A 137 12.29 -2.96 16.49
C PHE A 137 13.24 -2.64 17.62
N ASP A 138 13.86 -1.46 17.52
CA ASP A 138 14.72 -0.85 18.54
C ASP A 138 14.79 0.64 18.22
N ARG A 139 14.68 1.50 19.25
CA ARG A 139 14.77 2.96 19.08
C ARG A 139 16.13 3.41 18.54
N ASP A 140 17.18 2.69 18.89
CA ASP A 140 18.58 2.99 18.57
C ASP A 140 19.09 2.16 17.36
N ASN A 141 18.17 1.54 16.60
CA ASN A 141 18.42 0.86 15.33
C ASN A 141 19.13 1.79 14.33
N LYS A 142 20.36 1.43 13.92
CA LYS A 142 21.27 2.34 13.20
C LYS A 142 20.88 2.51 11.75
N GLU A 143 20.41 1.45 11.09
CA GLU A 143 19.93 1.50 9.70
C GLU A 143 18.70 2.42 9.57
N VAL A 144 17.77 2.36 10.53
CA VAL A 144 16.58 3.23 10.56
C VAL A 144 16.92 4.65 11.01
N ALA A 145 17.80 4.83 12.00
CA ALA A 145 18.22 6.16 12.46
C ALA A 145 19.08 6.91 11.42
N ALA A 146 19.63 6.21 10.42
CA ALA A 146 20.35 6.79 9.30
C ALA A 146 19.45 7.34 8.17
N THR A 147 18.14 7.03 8.17
CA THR A 147 17.19 7.62 7.22
C THR A 147 16.79 9.04 7.63
N ASP A 148 16.21 9.81 6.71
CA ASP A 148 15.59 11.10 7.06
C ASP A 148 14.24 10.91 7.79
N ALA A 149 13.57 9.77 7.58
CA ALA A 149 12.28 9.46 8.16
C ALA A 149 12.34 9.07 9.65
N LYS A 150 13.38 8.33 10.07
CA LYS A 150 13.67 7.98 11.47
C LYS A 150 12.49 7.36 12.21
N VAL A 151 11.74 6.50 11.54
CA VAL A 151 10.46 5.93 12.00
C VAL A 151 10.52 5.39 13.43
N PHE A 152 11.62 4.77 13.87
CA PHE A 152 11.75 4.20 15.23
C PHE A 152 12.21 5.17 16.34
N GLN A 153 12.49 6.45 16.06
CA GLN A 153 13.14 7.36 17.03
C GLN A 153 12.36 7.62 18.34
N TYR A 154 11.07 7.27 18.38
CA TYR A 154 10.18 7.44 19.54
C TYR A 154 9.73 6.12 20.18
N LEU A 155 10.23 4.96 19.71
CA LEU A 155 9.93 3.66 20.32
C LEU A 155 10.34 3.63 21.81
N ASP A 156 9.60 2.84 22.60
CA ASP A 156 9.93 2.60 24.00
C ASP A 156 11.40 2.14 24.14
N PRO A 157 12.20 2.76 25.04
CA PRO A 157 13.63 2.48 25.18
C PRO A 157 13.98 1.06 25.66
N THR A 158 12.99 0.25 26.05
CA THR A 158 13.12 -1.15 26.44
C THR A 158 12.65 -2.12 25.35
N MET A 159 12.12 -1.60 24.24
CA MET A 159 11.64 -2.39 23.11
C MET A 159 12.81 -2.88 22.25
N HIS A 160 13.16 -4.15 22.40
CA HIS A 160 14.22 -4.83 21.65
C HIS A 160 13.65 -6.11 21.01
N ILE A 161 13.01 -6.00 19.83
CA ILE A 161 12.22 -7.12 19.25
C ILE A 161 12.70 -7.46 17.84
N SER A 162 13.22 -8.68 17.67
CA SER A 162 13.37 -9.31 16.35
C SER A 162 12.01 -9.74 15.83
N SER A 163 11.49 -9.08 14.79
CA SER A 163 10.33 -9.54 14.03
C SER A 163 10.82 -10.24 12.77
N ILE A 164 10.65 -11.57 12.72
CA ILE A 164 11.12 -12.42 11.62
C ILE A 164 9.93 -13.10 10.98
N ALA A 165 9.67 -12.79 9.72
CA ALA A 165 8.54 -13.35 9.01
C ALA A 165 8.83 -14.79 8.52
N TYR A 166 7.79 -15.57 8.23
CA TYR A 166 7.93 -16.95 7.80
C TYR A 166 6.88 -17.38 6.76
N SER A 167 7.24 -18.33 5.92
CA SER A 167 6.37 -18.83 4.84
C SER A 167 5.75 -20.19 5.20
N GLY A 168 4.48 -20.36 4.83
CA GLY A 168 3.67 -21.54 5.16
C GLY A 168 2.80 -21.35 6.41
N THR A 169 2.11 -22.42 6.81
CA THR A 169 1.20 -22.42 7.95
C THR A 169 1.79 -23.13 9.16
N ILE A 170 1.36 -22.73 10.36
CA ILE A 170 1.67 -23.40 11.63
C ILE A 170 0.40 -24.12 12.11
N ASP A 171 0.53 -25.39 12.45
CA ASP A 171 -0.52 -26.16 13.13
C ASP A 171 -0.35 -25.97 14.66
N PRO A 172 -1.24 -25.20 15.34
CA PRO A 172 -1.12 -24.93 16.77
C PRO A 172 -1.40 -26.18 17.64
N SER A 173 -1.87 -27.30 17.07
CA SER A 173 -1.97 -28.58 17.78
C SER A 173 -0.65 -29.35 17.83
N LYS A 174 0.42 -28.83 17.20
CA LYS A 174 1.75 -29.45 17.18
C LYS A 174 2.73 -28.60 18.00
N PRO A 175 3.71 -29.23 18.69
CA PRO A 175 4.72 -28.48 19.42
C PRO A 175 5.51 -27.58 18.47
N ILE A 176 5.69 -26.32 18.87
CA ILE A 176 6.55 -25.35 18.19
C ILE A 176 7.84 -25.24 19.01
N THR A 177 8.97 -25.34 18.32
CA THR A 177 10.30 -25.23 18.91
C THR A 177 11.15 -24.29 18.06
N LEU A 178 11.78 -23.31 18.71
CA LEU A 178 12.72 -22.37 18.12
C LEU A 178 14.13 -22.67 18.64
N LYS A 179 15.10 -22.91 17.76
CA LYS A 179 16.52 -22.77 18.11
C LYS A 179 16.99 -21.36 17.80
N VAL A 180 17.71 -20.74 18.73
CA VAL A 180 18.39 -19.45 18.58
C VAL A 180 19.88 -19.67 18.76
N LYS A 181 20.67 -19.31 17.75
CA LYS A 181 22.13 -19.35 17.77
C LYS A 181 22.70 -18.07 18.37
N GLY A 182 22.45 -17.88 19.67
CA GLY A 182 22.89 -16.69 20.42
C GLY A 182 24.39 -16.41 20.31
N SER A 183 25.24 -17.41 20.11
CA SER A 183 26.68 -17.24 19.89
C SER A 183 27.05 -16.36 18.67
N ALA A 184 26.10 -16.15 17.77
CA ALA A 184 26.22 -15.32 16.57
C ALA A 184 25.39 -14.01 16.63
N ILE A 185 24.83 -13.66 17.81
CA ILE A 185 24.05 -12.45 18.08
C ILE A 185 24.67 -11.74 19.28
N LYS A 186 24.98 -10.44 19.16
CA LYS A 186 25.80 -9.72 20.14
C LYS A 186 25.21 -8.40 20.59
N ASP A 187 25.52 -7.99 21.81
CA ASP A 187 25.24 -6.66 22.32
C ASP A 187 26.16 -5.58 21.70
N ALA A 188 25.94 -4.32 22.07
CA ALA A 188 26.77 -3.19 21.66
C ALA A 188 28.23 -3.24 22.18
N ALA A 189 28.54 -4.08 23.17
CA ALA A 189 29.90 -4.33 23.67
C ALA A 189 30.60 -5.52 22.95
N GLY A 190 29.88 -6.26 22.10
CA GLY A 190 30.36 -7.43 21.37
C GLY A 190 30.29 -8.75 22.15
N VAL A 191 29.63 -8.78 23.32
CA VAL A 191 29.35 -10.02 24.06
C VAL A 191 28.20 -10.74 23.39
N ALA A 192 28.34 -12.06 23.20
CA ALA A 192 27.33 -12.87 22.52
C ALA A 192 26.26 -13.37 23.48
N ALA A 193 25.04 -13.54 22.97
CA ALA A 193 23.98 -14.29 23.63
C ALA A 193 24.33 -15.78 23.75
N GLN A 194 23.51 -16.52 24.50
CA GLN A 194 23.67 -17.97 24.65
C GLN A 194 22.87 -18.74 23.59
N ASP A 195 23.52 -19.67 22.89
CA ASP A 195 22.83 -20.66 22.04
C ASP A 195 21.76 -21.39 22.86
N THR A 196 20.50 -21.35 22.44
CA THR A 196 19.36 -21.82 23.25
C THR A 196 18.28 -22.46 22.38
N THR A 197 17.62 -23.51 22.89
CA THR A 197 16.44 -24.12 22.27
C THR A 197 15.20 -23.83 23.10
N PHE A 198 14.28 -23.01 22.57
CA PHE A 198 13.01 -22.72 23.21
C PHE A 198 11.93 -23.71 22.73
N THR A 199 11.31 -24.43 23.66
CA THR A 199 10.24 -25.41 23.42
C THR A 199 8.88 -24.87 23.87
N ASN A 200 7.81 -25.37 23.27
CA ASN A 200 6.43 -24.91 23.50
C ASN A 200 6.26 -23.40 23.22
N VAL A 201 6.94 -22.87 22.21
CA VAL A 201 6.78 -21.46 21.77
C VAL A 201 5.31 -21.24 21.42
N PRO A 202 4.58 -20.34 22.10
CA PRO A 202 3.14 -20.23 21.92
C PRO A 202 2.77 -19.43 20.66
N VAL A 203 1.58 -19.70 20.12
CA VAL A 203 0.91 -18.80 19.18
C VAL A 203 0.01 -17.88 20.02
N THR A 204 0.31 -16.59 20.08
CA THR A 204 -0.41 -15.61 20.89
C THR A 204 -0.84 -14.42 20.04
N SER A 205 -1.91 -13.74 20.43
CA SER A 205 -2.26 -12.47 19.79
C SER A 205 -1.19 -11.41 20.04
N PHE A 206 -1.04 -10.46 19.11
CA PHE A 206 -0.46 -9.16 19.43
C PHE A 206 -1.35 -8.39 20.40
N TYR A 207 -2.65 -8.36 20.11
CA TYR A 207 -3.66 -7.57 20.81
C TYR A 207 -4.05 -8.19 22.16
N THR A 208 -3.96 -7.40 23.23
CA THR A 208 -4.32 -7.79 24.60
C THR A 208 -5.62 -7.13 25.08
N LYS A 209 -5.94 -5.94 24.56
CA LYS A 209 -7.20 -5.20 24.81
C LYS A 209 -8.14 -5.29 23.61
N LYS A 210 -9.44 -5.33 23.88
CA LYS A 210 -10.50 -5.31 22.86
C LYS A 210 -11.81 -4.72 23.38
N LEU A 211 -12.39 -3.80 22.59
CA LEU A 211 -13.78 -3.34 22.70
C LEU A 211 -14.55 -3.72 21.42
N VAL A 212 -15.87 -3.50 21.45
CA VAL A 212 -16.76 -3.61 20.28
C VAL A 212 -17.67 -2.38 20.26
N SER A 213 -17.86 -1.78 19.10
CA SER A 213 -18.72 -0.61 18.88
C SER A 213 -20.21 -1.00 18.87
N LYS A 214 -21.13 -0.03 19.02
CA LYS A 214 -22.59 -0.25 18.90
C LYS A 214 -22.95 -0.85 17.55
N ASN A 215 -22.22 -0.46 16.50
CA ASN A 215 -22.34 -0.96 15.13
C ASN A 215 -21.57 -2.27 14.88
N GLY A 216 -20.94 -2.86 15.90
CA GLY A 216 -20.31 -4.20 15.84
C GLY A 216 -18.83 -4.21 15.42
N ILE A 217 -18.25 -3.05 15.08
CA ILE A 217 -16.83 -2.94 14.69
C ILE A 217 -15.93 -3.24 15.89
N ILE A 218 -14.84 -3.96 15.65
CA ILE A 218 -13.87 -4.33 16.69
C ILE A 218 -12.85 -3.20 16.86
N ILE A 219 -12.66 -2.73 18.09
CA ILE A 219 -11.55 -1.82 18.45
C ILE A 219 -10.55 -2.65 19.27
N LYS A 220 -9.25 -2.60 18.95
CA LYS A 220 -8.22 -3.48 19.53
C LYS A 220 -6.89 -2.76 19.75
N SER A 221 -6.13 -3.16 20.76
CA SER A 221 -4.74 -2.72 21.01
C SER A 221 -3.97 -3.78 21.82
N ASP A 222 -2.67 -3.56 21.98
CA ASP A 222 -1.83 -4.00 23.09
C ASP A 222 -2.26 -3.36 24.44
N ASP A 223 -1.46 -3.53 25.50
CA ASP A 223 -1.75 -3.07 26.85
C ASP A 223 -1.16 -1.70 27.22
N GLY A 224 -0.25 -1.14 26.42
CA GLY A 224 0.34 0.19 26.58
C GLY A 224 -0.59 1.34 26.18
N VAL A 225 -1.45 1.13 25.17
CA VAL A 225 -2.52 2.07 24.79
C VAL A 225 -3.50 2.32 25.94
N SER A 226 -3.90 3.57 26.19
CA SER A 226 -4.86 3.87 27.26
C SER A 226 -6.30 3.45 26.93
N ASP A 227 -7.04 3.08 27.99
CA ASP A 227 -8.45 2.71 27.86
C ASP A 227 -9.30 3.90 27.36
N ALA A 228 -8.87 5.14 27.63
CA ALA A 228 -9.52 6.35 27.15
C ALA A 228 -9.39 6.53 25.64
N ALA A 229 -8.26 6.14 25.04
CA ALA A 229 -8.08 6.13 23.59
C ALA A 229 -8.97 5.06 22.93
N LEU A 230 -9.09 3.86 23.52
CA LEU A 230 -10.00 2.82 23.03
C LEU A 230 -11.47 3.23 23.10
N ASP A 231 -11.90 3.82 24.22
CA ASP A 231 -13.26 4.38 24.38
C ASP A 231 -13.54 5.49 23.36
N LYS A 232 -12.58 6.41 23.15
CA LYS A 232 -12.71 7.52 22.21
C LYS A 232 -12.77 7.05 20.76
N THR A 233 -11.91 6.10 20.38
CA THR A 233 -11.93 5.46 19.05
C THR A 233 -13.28 4.82 18.76
N ARG A 234 -13.83 4.05 19.72
CA ARG A 234 -15.18 3.47 19.61
C ARG A 234 -16.24 4.55 19.39
N ASP A 235 -16.20 5.63 20.17
CA ASP A 235 -17.23 6.67 20.11
C ASP A 235 -17.18 7.47 18.79
N MET A 236 -16.00 7.63 18.18
CA MET A 236 -15.84 8.20 16.84
C MET A 236 -16.36 7.24 15.74
N VAL A 237 -15.93 5.97 15.76
CA VAL A 237 -16.41 4.90 14.86
C VAL A 237 -17.94 4.75 14.88
N ASP A 238 -18.56 4.80 16.07
CA ASP A 238 -20.02 4.76 16.21
C ASP A 238 -20.72 6.05 15.75
N THR A 239 -20.00 7.17 15.67
CA THR A 239 -20.51 8.45 15.15
C THR A 239 -20.47 8.47 13.63
N GLU A 240 -19.36 8.03 13.01
CA GLU A 240 -19.20 7.96 11.55
C GLU A 240 -20.21 6.99 10.92
N LEU A 241 -20.38 5.81 11.52
CA LEU A 241 -21.40 4.83 11.14
C LEU A 241 -22.80 5.13 11.73
N GLY A 242 -23.05 6.35 12.21
CA GLY A 242 -24.28 6.71 12.90
C GLY A 242 -25.54 6.87 12.02
N LEU A 243 -25.43 6.76 10.68
CA LEU A 243 -26.59 6.84 9.77
C LEU A 243 -27.30 5.48 9.65
N PRO A 244 -28.54 5.33 10.16
CA PRO A 244 -29.23 4.04 10.16
C PRO A 244 -29.75 3.66 8.78
N GLY A 245 -29.76 2.35 8.49
CA GLY A 245 -30.39 1.78 7.29
C GLY A 245 -29.53 1.78 6.01
N THR A 246 -28.29 2.28 6.07
CA THR A 246 -27.34 2.25 4.95
C THR A 246 -26.86 0.84 4.55
N GLY A 247 -26.87 -0.10 5.49
CA GLY A 247 -26.34 -1.47 5.32
C GLY A 247 -24.82 -1.59 5.53
N ILE A 248 -24.07 -0.50 5.30
CA ILE A 248 -22.60 -0.43 5.30
C ILE A 248 -21.97 -1.11 6.53
N ALA A 249 -22.39 -0.72 7.74
CA ALA A 249 -21.84 -1.27 8.99
C ALA A 249 -21.99 -2.80 9.12
N ALA A 250 -23.11 -3.36 8.66
CA ALA A 250 -23.35 -4.80 8.70
C ALA A 250 -22.43 -5.54 7.72
N GLU A 251 -22.13 -4.93 6.58
CA GLU A 251 -21.21 -5.47 5.58
C GLU A 251 -19.75 -5.38 6.04
N MET A 252 -19.36 -4.27 6.67
CA MET A 252 -18.05 -4.14 7.34
C MET A 252 -17.82 -5.24 8.38
N VAL A 253 -18.82 -5.50 9.24
CA VAL A 253 -18.78 -6.60 10.22
C VAL A 253 -18.73 -7.97 9.54
N ARG A 254 -19.43 -8.15 8.40
CA ARG A 254 -19.38 -9.39 7.60
C ARG A 254 -17.99 -9.66 7.02
N HIS A 255 -17.24 -8.61 6.70
CA HIS A 255 -15.85 -8.69 6.23
C HIS A 255 -14.80 -8.70 7.35
N GLY A 256 -15.21 -8.52 8.61
CA GLY A 256 -14.32 -8.59 9.77
C GLY A 256 -13.58 -7.28 10.11
N ASN A 257 -14.05 -6.15 9.58
CA ASN A 257 -13.43 -4.83 9.74
C ASN A 257 -13.15 -4.49 11.22
N ALA A 258 -11.98 -3.90 11.47
CA ALA A 258 -11.52 -3.52 12.80
C ALA A 258 -10.68 -2.23 12.77
N VAL A 259 -10.58 -1.56 13.92
CA VAL A 259 -9.64 -0.46 14.16
C VAL A 259 -8.62 -0.89 15.22
N ALA A 260 -7.35 -0.81 14.86
CA ALA A 260 -6.21 -1.03 15.72
C ALA A 260 -5.68 0.31 16.27
N VAL A 261 -5.67 0.47 17.58
CA VAL A 261 -5.02 1.62 18.23
C VAL A 261 -3.61 1.20 18.65
N TYR A 262 -2.62 2.06 18.45
CA TYR A 262 -1.24 1.89 18.92
C TYR A 262 -0.76 3.08 19.76
N GLY A 263 0.20 2.83 20.64
CA GLY A 263 0.65 3.77 21.67
C GLY A 263 1.57 4.88 21.15
N ASN A 264 1.76 5.91 21.99
CA ASN A 264 2.59 7.08 21.65
C ASN A 264 4.08 6.72 21.45
N HIS A 265 4.56 5.67 22.13
CA HIS A 265 5.91 5.12 22.00
C HIS A 265 5.97 3.86 21.11
N GLU A 266 5.07 3.80 20.13
CA GLU A 266 5.00 2.76 19.11
C GLU A 266 4.94 3.36 17.70
N VAL A 267 4.89 2.51 16.68
CA VAL A 267 4.68 2.89 15.27
C VAL A 267 3.62 1.98 14.67
N PRO A 268 2.89 2.39 13.60
CA PRO A 268 1.84 1.56 13.01
C PRO A 268 2.39 0.19 12.55
N TYR A 269 3.66 0.15 12.14
CA TYR A 269 4.37 -1.09 11.79
C TYR A 269 4.59 -2.09 12.94
N LEU A 270 4.25 -1.80 14.20
CA LEU A 270 4.14 -2.84 15.24
C LEU A 270 2.92 -3.74 15.02
N LEU A 271 1.84 -3.19 14.43
CA LEU A 271 0.60 -3.91 14.20
C LEU A 271 0.82 -5.04 13.18
N PRO A 272 0.51 -6.32 13.51
CA PRO A 272 0.87 -7.47 12.67
C PRO A 272 0.43 -7.36 11.22
N GLU A 273 -0.75 -6.78 11.00
CA GLU A 273 -1.36 -6.61 9.69
C GLU A 273 -0.60 -5.61 8.80
N GLN A 274 0.12 -4.65 9.39
CA GLN A 274 0.84 -3.59 8.68
C GLN A 274 2.37 -3.86 8.57
N ARG A 275 2.89 -4.88 9.27
CA ARG A 275 4.30 -5.31 9.20
C ARG A 275 4.79 -5.68 7.79
N TYR A 276 3.89 -6.19 6.94
CA TYR A 276 4.23 -6.58 5.56
C TYR A 276 4.64 -5.41 4.66
N ALA A 277 4.27 -4.18 5.03
CA ALA A 277 4.52 -2.97 4.25
C ALA A 277 5.71 -2.13 4.74
N PHE A 278 6.45 -2.60 5.75
CA PHE A 278 7.49 -1.78 6.39
C PHE A 278 8.61 -1.39 5.42
N ASN A 279 8.81 -0.07 5.30
CA ASN A 279 9.90 0.54 4.57
C ASN A 279 10.53 1.62 5.46
N LYS A 280 11.83 1.48 5.76
CA LYS A 280 12.59 2.36 6.66
C LYS A 280 12.68 3.83 6.23
N ASP A 281 12.54 4.07 4.92
CA ASP A 281 12.67 5.39 4.30
C ASP A 281 11.34 6.17 4.32
N MET A 282 10.27 5.55 4.84
CA MET A 282 8.95 6.14 5.03
C MET A 282 8.74 6.63 6.46
N TYR A 283 8.02 7.74 6.64
CA TYR A 283 7.67 8.22 7.97
C TYR A 283 6.60 7.34 8.64
N ALA A 284 6.55 7.38 9.98
CA ALA A 284 5.37 6.91 10.68
C ALA A 284 4.18 7.83 10.33
N ALA A 285 3.22 7.33 9.56
CA ALA A 285 1.89 7.92 9.54
C ALA A 285 1.27 7.83 10.94
N GLU A 286 0.24 8.65 11.22
CA GLU A 286 -0.48 8.60 12.50
C GLU A 286 -1.72 7.69 12.46
N GLY A 287 -1.97 7.06 11.31
CA GLY A 287 -2.95 6.01 11.04
C GLY A 287 -2.75 5.40 9.65
N TYR A 288 -3.61 4.45 9.26
CA TYR A 288 -3.74 3.90 7.90
C TYR A 288 -5.14 3.28 7.71
N GLY A 289 -5.75 3.46 6.55
CA GLY A 289 -7.06 2.94 6.21
C GLY A 289 -7.09 1.44 5.91
N GLY A 290 -8.07 0.73 6.49
CA GLY A 290 -8.19 -0.73 6.35
C GLY A 290 -8.66 -1.14 4.95
N TYR A 291 -7.98 -2.12 4.34
CA TYR A 291 -8.20 -2.55 2.96
C TYR A 291 -8.12 -4.09 2.79
N PRO A 292 -8.47 -4.68 1.64
CA PRO A 292 -8.53 -6.14 1.49
C PRO A 292 -7.22 -6.91 1.78
N GLY A 293 -6.06 -6.24 1.72
CA GLY A 293 -4.75 -6.87 1.94
C GLY A 293 -4.30 -6.94 3.40
N ASP A 294 -4.78 -6.04 4.27
CA ASP A 294 -4.53 -6.10 5.72
C ASP A 294 -5.65 -6.80 6.50
N GLY A 295 -6.71 -7.23 5.80
CA GLY A 295 -7.91 -7.84 6.41
C GLY A 295 -8.95 -6.81 6.86
N PHE A 296 -8.93 -5.60 6.29
CA PHE A 296 -9.74 -4.44 6.68
C PHE A 296 -9.47 -3.97 8.12
N VAL A 297 -8.19 -3.86 8.47
CA VAL A 297 -7.70 -3.39 9.77
C VAL A 297 -7.14 -1.98 9.63
N SER A 298 -8.00 -0.99 9.87
CA SER A 298 -7.54 0.41 9.97
C SER A 298 -6.65 0.55 11.20
N SER A 299 -5.67 1.46 11.19
CA SER A 299 -4.89 1.82 12.37
C SER A 299 -4.93 3.30 12.70
N ILE A 300 -4.71 3.63 13.98
CA ILE A 300 -4.64 5.00 14.48
C ILE A 300 -3.74 5.09 15.72
N SER A 301 -2.99 6.17 15.85
CA SER A 301 -2.23 6.50 17.05
C SER A 301 -3.11 7.09 18.15
N GLU A 302 -2.88 6.68 19.40
CA GLU A 302 -3.58 7.21 20.58
C GLU A 302 -3.56 8.75 20.63
N LYS A 303 -2.41 9.37 20.36
CA LYS A 303 -2.23 10.83 20.34
C LYS A 303 -3.12 11.58 19.33
N ASN A 304 -3.47 11.01 18.18
CA ASN A 304 -4.43 11.66 17.28
C ASN A 304 -5.87 11.48 17.79
N VAL A 305 -6.24 10.27 18.24
CA VAL A 305 -7.56 10.00 18.85
C VAL A 305 -7.85 10.94 20.02
N LEU A 306 -6.85 11.19 20.87
CA LEU A 306 -6.92 12.09 22.02
C LEU A 306 -6.52 13.54 21.71
N ARG A 307 -6.14 13.85 20.46
CA ARG A 307 -5.69 15.16 19.96
C ARG A 307 -4.66 15.85 20.88
N THR A 308 -3.71 15.09 21.39
CA THR A 308 -2.75 15.57 22.40
C THR A 308 -1.72 16.51 21.79
N THR A 309 -1.57 17.69 22.40
CA THR A 309 -0.67 18.76 21.92
C THR A 309 -0.07 19.53 23.10
N GLY A 310 1.16 20.01 22.93
CA GLY A 310 1.89 20.78 23.95
C GLY A 310 2.59 19.94 25.03
N ASP A 311 2.65 18.61 24.89
CA ASP A 311 3.39 17.75 25.82
C ASP A 311 4.91 17.91 25.63
N PRO A 312 5.74 17.85 26.69
CA PRO A 312 7.20 17.96 26.56
C PRO A 312 7.86 16.83 25.76
N ASP A 313 7.24 15.64 25.65
CA ASP A 313 7.73 14.57 24.79
C ASP A 313 7.09 14.65 23.40
N PRO A 314 7.86 14.82 22.30
CA PRO A 314 7.31 14.83 20.95
C PRO A 314 6.52 13.56 20.57
N ALA A 315 6.82 12.42 21.20
CA ALA A 315 6.08 11.18 20.98
C ALA A 315 4.59 11.30 21.37
N ASN A 316 4.30 12.04 22.45
CA ASN A 316 2.94 12.26 22.95
C ASN A 316 2.12 13.28 22.15
N ASN A 317 2.68 13.92 21.13
CA ASN A 317 2.02 14.98 20.37
C ASN A 317 1.55 14.48 19.00
N THR A 318 0.28 14.72 18.63
CA THR A 318 -0.16 14.54 17.23
C THR A 318 0.45 15.62 16.34
N ALA A 319 0.91 15.25 15.14
CA ALA A 319 1.30 16.21 14.11
C ALA A 319 0.09 16.92 13.48
N TYR A 320 -1.10 16.31 13.59
CA TYR A 320 -2.34 16.73 12.93
C TYR A 320 -3.24 17.46 13.92
N THR A 321 -2.89 18.71 14.23
CA THR A 321 -3.58 19.49 15.27
C THR A 321 -4.96 20.00 14.83
N GLY A 322 -5.17 20.20 13.53
CA GLY A 322 -6.45 20.53 12.92
C GLY A 322 -7.20 19.35 12.28
N GLU A 323 -6.61 18.15 12.21
CA GLU A 323 -7.07 17.08 11.31
C GLU A 323 -7.25 15.74 12.02
N SER A 324 -8.46 15.19 11.99
CA SER A 324 -8.75 13.90 12.61
C SER A 324 -8.41 12.77 11.63
N VAL A 325 -7.19 12.24 11.76
CA VAL A 325 -6.71 11.12 10.96
C VAL A 325 -7.66 9.93 11.09
N LEU A 326 -8.25 9.67 12.28
CA LEU A 326 -9.23 8.58 12.43
C LEU A 326 -10.44 8.71 11.48
N ALA A 327 -10.99 9.92 11.31
CA ALA A 327 -12.15 10.15 10.45
C ALA A 327 -11.83 10.03 8.95
N HIS A 328 -10.55 10.14 8.59
CA HIS A 328 -10.05 9.88 7.24
C HIS A 328 -9.80 8.38 7.05
N GLU A 329 -8.97 7.77 7.90
CA GLU A 329 -8.55 6.36 7.76
C GLU A 329 -9.72 5.37 7.96
N PHE A 330 -10.66 5.67 8.86
CA PHE A 330 -11.84 4.84 9.02
C PHE A 330 -12.85 5.04 7.88
N ALA A 331 -12.90 6.23 7.26
CA ALA A 331 -13.69 6.44 6.05
C ALA A 331 -13.20 5.57 4.86
N HIS A 332 -11.88 5.33 4.71
CA HIS A 332 -11.39 4.33 3.75
C HIS A 332 -11.99 2.93 4.02
N ALA A 333 -12.05 2.48 5.27
CA ALA A 333 -12.67 1.19 5.61
C ALA A 333 -14.20 1.19 5.41
N ILE A 334 -14.88 2.29 5.72
CA ILE A 334 -16.32 2.49 5.42
C ILE A 334 -16.59 2.33 3.92
N LYS A 335 -15.70 2.84 3.05
CA LYS A 335 -15.78 2.63 1.60
C LYS A 335 -15.41 1.20 1.22
N LEU A 336 -14.14 0.84 1.38
CA LEU A 336 -13.52 -0.38 0.82
C LEU A 336 -14.04 -1.67 1.47
N GLY A 337 -14.29 -1.65 2.77
CA GLY A 337 -14.76 -2.80 3.55
C GLY A 337 -16.28 -2.86 3.74
N GLY A 338 -17.00 -1.78 3.40
CA GLY A 338 -18.45 -1.66 3.58
C GLY A 338 -19.20 -1.32 2.30
N LEU A 339 -19.15 -0.06 1.87
CA LEU A 339 -19.92 0.50 0.76
C LEU A 339 -19.71 -0.26 -0.57
N ASP A 340 -18.45 -0.48 -0.94
CA ASP A 340 -18.10 -1.13 -2.21
C ASP A 340 -18.34 -2.65 -2.18
N GLN A 341 -18.40 -3.24 -0.98
CA GLN A 341 -18.68 -4.67 -0.78
C GLN A 341 -20.18 -5.02 -0.88
N MET A 342 -21.08 -4.03 -0.81
CA MET A 342 -22.52 -4.28 -0.74
C MET A 342 -23.05 -4.97 -2.02
N PRO A 343 -23.89 -6.02 -1.90
CA PRO A 343 -24.52 -6.67 -3.05
C PRO A 343 -25.43 -5.76 -3.89
N ASP A 344 -26.00 -4.70 -3.29
CA ASP A 344 -26.65 -3.62 -4.04
C ASP A 344 -25.71 -2.42 -4.14
N GLN A 345 -25.12 -2.25 -5.33
CA GLN A 345 -24.19 -1.18 -5.65
C GLN A 345 -24.87 0.19 -5.85
N THR A 346 -26.18 0.34 -5.64
CA THR A 346 -26.92 1.60 -5.85
C THR A 346 -26.38 2.76 -5.01
N LEU A 347 -25.96 2.52 -3.77
CA LEU A 347 -25.38 3.55 -2.91
C LEU A 347 -23.94 3.89 -3.33
N ALA A 348 -23.10 2.87 -3.59
CA ALA A 348 -21.73 3.05 -4.10
C ALA A 348 -21.72 3.83 -5.43
N ASN A 349 -22.58 3.46 -6.38
CA ASN A 349 -22.74 4.15 -7.66
C ASN A 349 -23.35 5.57 -7.51
N THR A 350 -23.90 5.94 -6.35
CA THR A 350 -24.28 7.33 -6.07
C THR A 350 -23.05 8.16 -5.69
N PHE A 351 -22.15 7.62 -4.87
CA PHE A 351 -20.85 8.23 -4.58
C PHE A 351 -19.99 8.35 -5.85
N TYR A 352 -19.80 7.25 -6.58
CA TYR A 352 -18.95 7.22 -7.77
C TYR A 352 -19.35 8.24 -8.84
N ARG A 353 -20.65 8.47 -9.05
CA ARG A 353 -21.15 9.52 -9.97
C ARG A 353 -20.86 10.94 -9.49
N ALA A 354 -20.82 11.16 -8.17
CA ALA A 354 -20.49 12.46 -7.62
C ALA A 354 -18.98 12.75 -7.72
N TYR A 355 -18.13 11.77 -7.42
CA TYR A 355 -16.69 11.86 -7.69
C TYR A 355 -16.39 12.08 -9.18
N ALA A 356 -17.04 11.33 -10.06
CA ALA A 356 -16.97 11.51 -11.51
C ALA A 356 -17.37 12.93 -11.95
N HIS A 357 -18.47 13.47 -11.41
CA HIS A 357 -18.87 14.87 -11.60
C HIS A 357 -17.79 15.85 -11.12
N ALA A 358 -17.26 15.67 -9.90
CA ALA A 358 -16.24 16.54 -9.34
C ALA A 358 -14.97 16.57 -10.21
N LYS A 359 -14.49 15.41 -10.67
CA LYS A 359 -13.35 15.29 -11.60
C LYS A 359 -13.63 15.99 -12.93
N LYS A 360 -14.81 15.80 -13.55
CA LYS A 360 -15.18 16.48 -14.81
C LYS A 360 -15.36 18.00 -14.64
N ALA A 361 -15.82 18.45 -13.47
CA ALA A 361 -15.95 19.87 -13.12
C ALA A 361 -14.63 20.53 -12.68
N GLY A 362 -13.55 19.76 -12.49
CA GLY A 362 -12.27 20.25 -11.96
C GLY A 362 -12.30 20.60 -10.47
N LEU A 363 -13.38 20.25 -9.76
CA LEU A 363 -13.50 20.49 -8.31
C LEU A 363 -12.40 19.73 -7.57
N TRP A 364 -11.89 20.34 -6.51
CA TRP A 364 -10.83 19.79 -5.64
C TRP A 364 -9.48 19.53 -6.33
N ALA A 365 -9.25 19.90 -7.59
CA ALA A 365 -7.96 19.68 -8.25
C ALA A 365 -6.78 20.32 -7.47
N HIS A 366 -5.58 19.74 -7.59
CA HIS A 366 -4.42 20.04 -6.73
C HIS A 366 -4.66 19.94 -5.20
N THR A 367 -5.58 19.07 -4.75
CA THR A 367 -5.67 18.60 -3.34
C THR A 367 -5.28 17.12 -3.19
N TYR A 368 -5.23 16.65 -1.95
CA TYR A 368 -5.17 15.25 -1.60
C TYR A 368 -6.48 14.49 -1.93
N ALA A 369 -7.64 15.14 -1.84
CA ALA A 369 -8.92 14.55 -2.25
C ALA A 369 -8.98 14.18 -3.74
N TYR A 370 -8.23 14.87 -4.61
CA TYR A 370 -8.29 14.65 -6.06
C TYR A 370 -7.45 13.45 -6.55
N GLN A 371 -6.67 12.80 -5.67
CA GLN A 371 -5.67 11.80 -6.04
C GLN A 371 -6.31 10.52 -6.64
N ASN A 372 -7.39 9.99 -6.04
CA ASN A 372 -8.22 8.88 -6.56
C ASN A 372 -9.60 8.85 -5.83
N SER A 373 -10.48 7.87 -6.14
CA SER A 373 -11.79 7.76 -5.48
C SER A 373 -11.76 7.35 -3.99
N ASP A 374 -10.69 6.74 -3.51
CA ASP A 374 -10.54 6.36 -2.10
C ASP A 374 -10.17 7.59 -1.26
N GLU A 375 -9.20 8.37 -1.72
CA GLU A 375 -8.74 9.62 -1.10
C GLU A 375 -9.78 10.73 -1.17
N PHE A 376 -10.53 10.78 -2.27
CA PHE A 376 -11.71 11.63 -2.39
C PHE A 376 -12.76 11.26 -1.34
N PHE A 377 -12.95 9.96 -1.08
CA PHE A 377 -13.91 9.53 -0.08
C PHE A 377 -13.50 9.95 1.34
N ALA A 378 -12.26 9.63 1.72
CA ALA A 378 -11.71 9.85 3.05
C ALA A 378 -11.50 11.33 3.38
N SER A 379 -10.92 12.11 2.45
CA SER A 379 -10.69 13.55 2.64
C SER A 379 -12.01 14.32 2.82
N LEU A 380 -13.03 14.02 2.00
CA LEU A 380 -14.33 14.68 2.12
C LEU A 380 -15.16 14.16 3.31
N ALA A 381 -14.83 13.00 3.89
CA ALA A 381 -15.40 12.55 5.16
C ALA A 381 -14.87 13.38 6.35
N ALA A 382 -13.57 13.67 6.39
CA ALA A 382 -12.99 14.59 7.38
C ALA A 382 -13.63 15.99 7.29
N ILE A 383 -13.85 16.51 6.08
CA ILE A 383 -14.57 17.78 5.86
C ILE A 383 -16.04 17.67 6.29
N TRP A 384 -16.73 16.56 5.97
CA TRP A 384 -18.12 16.34 6.36
C TRP A 384 -18.32 16.38 7.89
N PHE A 385 -17.33 15.94 8.67
CA PHE A 385 -17.38 15.95 10.14
C PHE A 385 -16.79 17.21 10.79
N ASN A 386 -16.39 18.23 10.01
CA ASN A 386 -15.69 19.44 10.47
C ASN A 386 -14.39 19.11 11.21
N VAL A 387 -13.57 18.21 10.62
CA VAL A 387 -12.27 17.76 11.17
C VAL A 387 -11.17 17.60 10.12
N ALA A 388 -11.26 18.36 9.03
CA ALA A 388 -10.12 18.60 8.13
C ALA A 388 -9.33 19.84 8.61
N ASP A 389 -8.09 19.97 8.11
CA ASP A 389 -7.21 21.12 8.36
C ASP A 389 -6.93 21.86 7.04
N GLU A 390 -6.86 23.18 7.10
CA GLU A 390 -6.83 24.05 5.92
C GLU A 390 -5.42 24.27 5.35
N SER A 391 -5.36 24.91 4.18
CA SER A 391 -4.12 25.53 3.70
C SER A 391 -3.83 26.84 4.45
N GLY A 392 -2.55 27.09 4.77
CA GLY A 392 -2.12 28.24 5.58
C GLY A 392 -2.32 29.64 4.94
N ASN A 393 -2.86 29.72 3.73
CA ASN A 393 -3.17 30.97 3.02
C ASN A 393 -4.53 30.97 2.30
N GLY A 394 -5.32 29.90 2.41
CA GLY A 394 -6.61 29.77 1.74
C GLY A 394 -6.55 29.58 0.22
N GLU A 395 -5.38 29.25 -0.34
CA GLU A 395 -5.21 28.81 -1.73
C GLU A 395 -5.04 27.27 -1.76
N TYR A 396 -5.18 26.65 -2.94
CA TYR A 396 -4.90 25.22 -3.10
C TYR A 396 -3.39 24.95 -3.11
N ASP A 397 -2.91 24.17 -2.14
CA ASP A 397 -1.47 24.11 -1.85
C ASP A 397 -0.76 22.81 -2.28
N GLY A 398 -1.50 21.90 -2.93
CA GLY A 398 -1.07 20.56 -3.33
C GLY A 398 -1.68 19.46 -2.46
N VAL A 399 -2.06 19.78 -1.22
CA VAL A 399 -2.68 18.84 -0.27
C VAL A 399 -4.06 19.36 0.14
N ARG A 400 -4.16 20.65 0.50
CA ARG A 400 -5.35 21.26 1.13
C ARG A 400 -5.87 22.46 0.34
N GLY A 401 -7.02 22.97 0.76
CA GLY A 401 -7.65 24.20 0.27
C GLY A 401 -8.45 24.92 1.36
N PRO A 402 -9.26 25.94 0.99
CA PRO A 402 -10.08 26.75 1.91
C PRO A 402 -11.52 26.23 2.05
N VAL A 403 -11.68 24.92 2.27
CA VAL A 403 -12.97 24.26 2.52
C VAL A 403 -12.71 23.11 3.49
N ASP A 404 -12.98 23.32 4.77
CA ASP A 404 -12.78 22.34 5.85
C ASP A 404 -14.08 21.92 6.56
N THR A 405 -15.18 22.64 6.33
CA THR A 405 -16.48 22.37 6.97
C THR A 405 -17.57 21.79 6.06
N ASN A 406 -18.51 21.08 6.68
CA ASN A 406 -19.75 20.56 6.11
C ASN A 406 -20.61 21.67 5.46
N GLU A 407 -20.69 22.84 6.10
CA GLU A 407 -21.41 24.01 5.61
C GLU A 407 -20.84 24.55 4.30
N GLU A 408 -19.51 24.59 4.15
CA GLU A 408 -18.82 25.10 2.97
C GLU A 408 -18.73 24.08 1.85
N PHE A 409 -18.51 22.81 2.20
CA PHE A 409 -18.61 21.66 1.29
C PHE A 409 -19.95 21.68 0.54
N LYS A 410 -21.06 21.99 1.23
CA LYS A 410 -22.38 22.11 0.61
C LYS A 410 -22.47 23.20 -0.45
N GLU A 411 -21.80 24.34 -0.26
CA GLU A 411 -21.83 25.51 -1.14
C GLU A 411 -20.73 25.48 -2.23
N TYR A 412 -19.76 24.56 -2.12
CA TYR A 412 -18.70 24.34 -3.10
C TYR A 412 -18.98 23.13 -4.00
N ASP A 413 -19.37 21.97 -3.43
CA ASP A 413 -19.70 20.74 -4.16
C ASP A 413 -21.04 20.13 -3.69
N PRO A 414 -22.18 20.75 -4.05
CA PRO A 414 -23.51 20.28 -3.65
C PRO A 414 -23.87 18.91 -4.23
N VAL A 415 -23.18 18.44 -5.29
CA VAL A 415 -23.44 17.12 -5.89
C VAL A 415 -22.84 16.02 -5.03
N THR A 416 -21.59 16.18 -4.59
CA THR A 416 -20.96 15.24 -3.66
C THR A 416 -21.57 15.35 -2.25
N TYR A 417 -21.93 16.55 -1.80
CA TYR A 417 -22.70 16.72 -0.56
C TYR A 417 -23.98 15.86 -0.52
N ALA A 418 -24.76 15.87 -1.61
CA ALA A 418 -25.99 15.08 -1.74
C ALA A 418 -25.76 13.57 -1.96
N ALA A 419 -24.51 13.12 -2.10
CA ALA A 419 -24.13 11.72 -1.95
C ALA A 419 -23.81 11.40 -0.48
N TYR A 420 -23.09 12.29 0.22
CA TYR A 420 -22.69 12.11 1.62
C TYR A 420 -23.88 12.13 2.59
N GLU A 421 -24.92 12.92 2.32
CA GLU A 421 -26.21 12.90 3.03
C GLU A 421 -26.90 11.52 3.07
N LYS A 422 -26.45 10.54 2.26
CA LYS A 422 -26.98 9.17 2.19
C LYS A 422 -26.05 8.12 2.81
N ILE A 423 -24.86 8.54 3.26
CA ILE A 423 -23.78 7.67 3.73
C ILE A 423 -23.45 7.98 5.20
N PHE A 424 -23.29 9.26 5.53
CA PHE A 424 -22.88 9.73 6.84
C PHE A 424 -24.00 10.51 7.56
N PRO A 425 -24.08 10.45 8.90
CA PRO A 425 -24.98 11.29 9.67
C PRO A 425 -24.47 12.73 9.72
N LYS A 426 -25.38 13.71 9.69
CA LYS A 426 -25.01 15.12 9.93
C LYS A 426 -24.96 15.41 11.44
N VAL A 427 -23.83 15.08 12.05
CA VAL A 427 -23.46 15.33 13.46
C VAL A 427 -21.97 15.63 13.55
N SER A 428 -21.53 16.39 14.55
CA SER A 428 -20.10 16.54 14.87
C SER A 428 -19.55 15.27 15.52
N LEU A 429 -18.24 15.04 15.37
CA LEU A 429 -17.51 14.04 16.15
C LEU A 429 -17.45 14.42 17.64
N PRO A 430 -17.22 13.45 18.56
CA PRO A 430 -17.12 13.74 19.98
C PRO A 430 -15.80 14.47 20.32
N ALA A 431 -15.84 15.37 21.32
CA ALA A 431 -14.67 16.05 21.85
C ALA A 431 -13.50 15.08 22.13
N PRO A 432 -12.24 15.40 21.76
CA PRO A 432 -11.73 16.72 21.36
C PRO A 432 -11.87 17.04 19.85
N TRP A 433 -12.65 16.26 19.11
CA TRP A 433 -12.90 16.41 17.67
C TRP A 433 -14.27 17.03 17.35
N ASP A 434 -14.88 17.73 18.32
CA ASP A 434 -16.15 18.44 18.17
C ASP A 434 -16.03 19.83 17.53
N SER A 435 -14.79 20.35 17.37
CA SER A 435 -14.49 21.49 16.50
C SER A 435 -13.01 21.56 16.09
N THR A 436 -12.74 21.95 14.84
CA THR A 436 -11.40 22.34 14.35
C THR A 436 -11.41 23.81 13.91
N PRO A 437 -10.24 24.45 13.70
CA PRO A 437 -10.18 25.87 13.37
C PRO A 437 -10.39 26.11 11.87
N ASN A 438 -11.60 26.52 11.48
CA ASN A 438 -11.87 27.17 10.21
C ASN A 438 -11.34 28.63 10.24
N ASN A 439 -10.57 29.01 9.23
CA ASN A 439 -9.88 30.30 9.10
C ASN A 439 -10.24 31.03 7.79
N TRP A 440 -10.62 30.28 6.75
CA TRP A 440 -11.00 30.84 5.43
C TRP A 440 -12.46 30.52 5.10
N PRO A 441 -13.21 31.46 4.50
CA PRO A 441 -14.55 31.18 4.01
C PRO A 441 -14.53 30.53 2.62
N GLU A 442 -15.53 29.69 2.35
CA GLU A 442 -15.91 29.11 1.04
C GLU A 442 -15.62 29.98 -0.20
N SER A 443 -15.80 31.29 -0.11
CA SER A 443 -15.58 32.26 -1.20
C SER A 443 -14.12 32.36 -1.65
N MET A 444 -13.16 31.91 -0.84
CA MET A 444 -11.76 31.75 -1.24
C MET A 444 -11.60 30.67 -2.32
N ALA A 445 -12.30 29.54 -2.20
CA ALA A 445 -12.31 28.48 -3.22
C ALA A 445 -12.85 28.96 -4.58
N LYS A 446 -13.74 29.97 -4.55
CA LYS A 446 -14.33 30.61 -5.74
C LYS A 446 -13.44 31.73 -6.29
N THR A 447 -12.54 32.27 -5.48
CA THR A 447 -11.59 33.34 -5.83
C THR A 447 -10.30 32.77 -6.42
N PHE A 448 -9.82 31.65 -5.88
CA PHE A 448 -8.66 30.90 -6.35
C PHE A 448 -9.09 29.47 -6.73
N PRO A 449 -9.94 29.29 -7.76
CA PRO A 449 -10.41 27.97 -8.15
C PRO A 449 -9.24 27.08 -8.56
N PRO A 450 -9.28 25.78 -8.21
CA PRO A 450 -8.19 24.88 -8.55
C PRO A 450 -8.13 24.68 -10.06
N THR A 451 -6.93 24.73 -10.62
CA THR A 451 -6.71 24.48 -12.04
C THR A 451 -6.71 22.99 -12.36
N ARG A 452 -7.00 22.64 -13.62
CA ARG A 452 -6.44 21.44 -14.25
C ARG A 452 -5.22 21.85 -15.06
N ASP A 453 -4.14 21.08 -15.02
CA ASP A 453 -2.89 21.35 -15.74
C ASP A 453 -2.64 20.41 -16.95
N ALA A 454 -3.63 19.57 -17.27
CA ALA A 454 -3.64 18.68 -18.41
C ALA A 454 -3.34 19.42 -19.73
N ALA A 455 -2.34 18.97 -20.47
CA ALA A 455 -1.92 19.64 -21.71
C ALA A 455 -1.27 18.69 -22.74
N ALA A 456 -1.01 19.19 -23.94
CA ALA A 456 -0.31 18.43 -24.97
C ALA A 456 1.21 18.32 -24.69
N ALA A 457 1.76 17.12 -24.87
CA ALA A 457 3.19 16.86 -24.87
C ALA A 457 3.90 17.67 -25.98
N SER A 458 5.08 18.22 -25.67
CA SER A 458 5.72 19.28 -26.45
C SER A 458 6.88 18.73 -27.29
N SER A 459 6.55 18.16 -28.45
CA SER A 459 7.48 17.44 -29.34
C SER A 459 8.08 16.16 -28.70
N PRO A 460 7.24 15.18 -28.30
CA PRO A 460 7.69 13.95 -27.61
C PRO A 460 8.68 13.12 -28.43
N ASP A 461 9.74 12.67 -27.76
CA ASP A 461 10.77 11.80 -28.30
C ASP A 461 10.43 10.35 -27.95
N LEU A 462 9.62 9.71 -28.80
CA LEU A 462 9.12 8.35 -28.61
C LEU A 462 10.21 7.26 -28.45
N ALA A 463 11.49 7.61 -28.66
CA ALA A 463 12.64 6.72 -28.47
C ALA A 463 13.39 6.94 -27.14
N LYS A 464 12.96 7.90 -26.31
CA LYS A 464 13.53 8.17 -24.96
C LYS A 464 12.49 8.46 -23.89
N ASP A 465 11.35 9.01 -24.25
CA ASP A 465 10.28 9.32 -23.32
C ASP A 465 9.53 8.03 -22.92
N GLU A 466 9.15 7.93 -21.65
CA GLU A 466 8.41 6.80 -21.09
C GLU A 466 6.92 7.16 -21.01
N PHE A 467 6.03 6.24 -21.39
CA PHE A 467 4.61 6.53 -21.51
C PHE A 467 3.73 5.62 -20.64
N GLN A 468 2.67 6.19 -20.07
CA GLN A 468 1.53 5.45 -19.52
C GLN A 468 0.40 5.40 -20.55
N VAL A 469 -0.22 4.23 -20.68
CA VAL A 469 -1.49 4.05 -21.41
C VAL A 469 -2.60 4.14 -20.36
N VAL A 470 -3.39 5.21 -20.39
CA VAL A 470 -4.40 5.51 -19.36
C VAL A 470 -5.82 5.60 -19.93
N SER A 471 -6.83 5.43 -19.08
CA SER A 471 -8.25 5.61 -19.39
C SER A 471 -8.92 6.34 -18.23
N ASP A 472 -9.46 7.55 -18.46
CA ASP A 472 -10.22 8.31 -17.46
C ASP A 472 -11.71 8.08 -17.66
N HIS A 473 -12.35 7.28 -16.78
CA HIS A 473 -13.76 6.91 -16.94
C HIS A 473 -14.70 7.88 -16.20
N THR A 474 -14.54 9.18 -16.49
CA THR A 474 -15.32 10.31 -15.92
C THR A 474 -16.84 10.22 -16.09
N GLU A 475 -17.37 9.32 -16.93
CA GLU A 475 -18.82 9.20 -17.14
C GLU A 475 -19.51 8.20 -16.20
N ASP A 476 -18.79 7.21 -15.66
CA ASP A 476 -19.36 6.22 -14.70
C ASP A 476 -18.77 6.32 -13.28
N ARG A 477 -17.44 6.51 -13.16
CA ARG A 477 -16.74 6.38 -11.86
C ARG A 477 -15.69 7.45 -11.55
N GLY A 478 -15.12 8.17 -12.53
CA GLY A 478 -14.11 9.21 -12.27
C GLY A 478 -12.72 8.69 -11.86
N ASP A 479 -12.54 7.37 -11.81
CA ASP A 479 -11.25 6.73 -11.63
C ASP A 479 -10.44 6.80 -12.94
N ILE A 480 -9.16 7.17 -12.81
CA ILE A 480 -8.17 7.08 -13.89
C ILE A 480 -7.47 5.73 -13.74
N TYR A 481 -7.58 4.88 -14.75
CA TYR A 481 -6.91 3.59 -14.81
C TYR A 481 -5.69 3.64 -15.73
N TYR A 482 -4.70 2.78 -15.49
CA TYR A 482 -3.58 2.51 -16.39
C TYR A 482 -3.42 1.01 -16.65
N LEU A 483 -2.60 0.68 -17.66
CA LEU A 483 -2.24 -0.70 -17.99
C LEU A 483 -1.03 -1.18 -17.19
N GLU A 484 -1.25 -2.06 -16.21
CA GLU A 484 -0.19 -2.64 -15.36
C GLU A 484 0.23 -4.02 -15.86
N ARG A 485 1.53 -4.33 -15.81
CA ARG A 485 2.18 -5.36 -16.64
C ARG A 485 2.92 -6.46 -15.87
N LEU A 486 2.83 -6.45 -14.54
CA LEU A 486 3.50 -7.37 -13.60
C LEU A 486 2.49 -8.08 -12.68
N THR A 487 1.30 -7.51 -12.55
CA THR A 487 0.11 -8.09 -11.93
C THR A 487 -0.43 -9.26 -12.75
N SER A 488 -0.86 -10.33 -12.08
CA SER A 488 -1.48 -11.49 -12.71
C SER A 488 -2.99 -11.28 -12.84
N ALA A 489 -3.46 -11.15 -14.07
CA ALA A 489 -4.87 -10.95 -14.40
C ALA A 489 -5.75 -12.08 -13.83
N VAL A 490 -6.99 -11.74 -13.46
CA VAL A 490 -7.99 -12.73 -13.07
C VAL A 490 -8.22 -13.71 -14.24
N GLY A 491 -7.80 -14.95 -14.06
CA GLY A 491 -7.79 -16.00 -15.09
C GLY A 491 -6.40 -16.47 -15.56
N GLY A 492 -5.34 -15.75 -15.17
CA GLY A 492 -3.94 -16.12 -15.44
C GLY A 492 -3.31 -15.37 -16.62
N GLY A 493 -2.05 -14.94 -16.43
CA GLY A 493 -1.28 -14.14 -17.38
C GLY A 493 -0.97 -12.75 -16.83
N GLU A 494 0.20 -12.21 -17.15
CA GLU A 494 0.61 -10.87 -16.76
C GLU A 494 -0.02 -9.84 -17.72
N LEU A 495 -0.79 -8.91 -17.14
CA LEU A 495 -1.35 -7.65 -17.67
C LEU A 495 -2.79 -7.44 -17.16
N ASP A 496 -3.03 -6.40 -16.36
CA ASP A 496 -4.39 -6.00 -15.97
C ASP A 496 -4.61 -4.48 -15.97
N LEU A 497 -5.80 -4.09 -15.53
CA LEU A 497 -6.20 -2.70 -15.32
C LEU A 497 -5.98 -2.32 -13.85
N SER A 498 -5.34 -1.18 -13.59
CA SER A 498 -4.97 -0.72 -12.24
C SER A 498 -5.26 0.78 -12.08
N THR A 499 -5.80 1.22 -10.93
CA THR A 499 -6.06 2.64 -10.64
C THR A 499 -4.76 3.40 -10.44
N LEU A 500 -4.63 4.54 -11.12
CA LEU A 500 -3.51 5.47 -10.93
C LEU A 500 -3.56 6.04 -9.50
N TRP A 501 -2.71 5.54 -8.61
CA TRP A 501 -2.56 6.11 -7.28
C TRP A 501 -1.80 7.43 -7.37
N GLY A 502 -2.47 8.51 -6.98
CA GLY A 502 -1.96 9.87 -7.05
C GLY A 502 -2.31 10.61 -8.34
N ALA A 503 -2.11 11.92 -8.31
CA ALA A 503 -2.07 12.79 -9.48
C ALA A 503 -0.78 12.53 -10.30
N ALA A 504 -0.71 11.29 -10.83
CA ALA A 504 0.10 10.79 -11.92
C ALA A 504 1.63 10.94 -11.84
N ASN A 505 2.20 11.46 -10.74
CA ASN A 505 3.61 11.91 -10.71
C ASN A 505 4.58 11.06 -9.89
N ASP A 506 4.09 10.22 -8.97
CA ASP A 506 4.94 9.54 -7.98
C ASP A 506 4.94 8.00 -8.07
N LEU A 507 4.24 7.40 -9.05
CA LEU A 507 4.42 5.97 -9.38
C LEU A 507 5.84 5.73 -9.93
N ASP A 508 6.46 4.61 -9.54
CA ASP A 508 7.74 4.16 -10.08
C ASP A 508 7.69 4.14 -11.61
N ARG A 509 8.55 4.95 -12.23
CA ARG A 509 8.59 5.13 -13.68
C ARG A 509 8.79 3.83 -14.44
N SER A 510 9.42 2.83 -13.85
CA SER A 510 9.70 1.55 -14.52
C SER A 510 8.47 0.65 -14.60
N LEU A 511 7.62 0.59 -13.58
CA LEU A 511 6.66 -0.52 -13.38
C LEU A 511 5.36 -0.37 -14.20
N ALA A 512 4.91 0.85 -14.44
CA ALA A 512 3.69 1.16 -15.20
C ALA A 512 3.96 1.68 -16.63
N SER A 513 5.22 1.81 -17.05
CA SER A 513 5.59 2.49 -18.29
C SER A 513 5.86 1.58 -19.48
N TRP A 514 5.67 2.19 -20.65
CA TRP A 514 5.76 1.60 -21.98
C TRP A 514 6.67 2.45 -22.88
N ASN A 515 7.51 1.79 -23.66
CA ASN A 515 8.22 2.38 -24.80
C ASN A 515 7.32 2.31 -26.04
N LEU A 516 7.17 3.42 -26.78
CA LEU A 516 6.24 3.52 -27.91
C LEU A 516 6.97 3.52 -29.25
N ARG A 517 6.81 2.46 -30.04
CA ARG A 517 7.25 2.45 -31.44
C ARG A 517 6.11 2.89 -32.35
N LYS A 518 6.12 4.15 -32.78
CA LYS A 518 5.29 4.60 -33.90
C LYS A 518 5.65 3.81 -35.17
N ILE A 519 4.67 3.19 -35.82
CA ILE A 519 4.80 2.37 -37.04
C ILE A 519 4.38 3.20 -38.27
N ASP A 520 3.24 3.87 -38.18
CA ASP A 520 2.73 4.87 -39.14
C ASP A 520 2.08 6.03 -38.38
N ASP A 521 1.41 6.97 -39.06
CA ASP A 521 0.79 8.14 -38.41
C ASP A 521 -0.38 7.83 -37.45
N SER A 522 -0.90 6.61 -37.47
CA SER A 522 -1.97 6.11 -36.60
C SER A 522 -1.60 4.87 -35.78
N THR A 523 -0.66 4.06 -36.26
CA THR A 523 -0.31 2.76 -35.68
C THR A 523 0.91 2.85 -34.76
N TYR A 524 0.80 2.29 -33.56
CA TYR A 524 1.85 2.16 -32.55
C TYR A 524 2.03 0.70 -32.13
N ALA A 525 3.22 0.34 -31.67
CA ALA A 525 3.47 -0.89 -30.91
C ALA A 525 4.03 -0.51 -29.53
N PHE A 526 3.57 -1.19 -28.48
CA PHE A 526 3.91 -0.90 -27.09
C PHE A 526 4.80 -2.00 -26.53
N ALA A 527 5.98 -1.63 -26.04
CA ALA A 527 6.94 -2.53 -25.39
C ALA A 527 7.08 -2.18 -23.91
N SER A 528 7.11 -3.18 -23.02
CA SER A 528 7.46 -2.96 -21.62
C SER A 528 8.89 -2.40 -21.49
N VAL A 529 9.07 -1.31 -20.74
CA VAL A 529 10.38 -0.92 -20.17
C VAL A 529 10.97 -2.10 -19.39
N ALA A 530 12.23 -2.48 -19.64
CA ALA A 530 12.88 -3.58 -18.92
C ALA A 530 13.19 -3.19 -17.46
N SER A 531 13.28 -4.18 -16.56
CA SER A 531 13.72 -4.00 -15.17
C SER A 531 14.68 -5.12 -14.74
N ASP A 532 15.31 -4.99 -13.58
CA ASP A 532 16.23 -6.02 -13.06
C ASP A 532 15.52 -7.35 -12.73
N ALA A 533 14.20 -7.30 -12.49
CA ALA A 533 13.36 -8.50 -12.35
C ALA A 533 12.93 -9.06 -13.72
N GLU A 534 12.62 -8.19 -14.69
CA GLU A 534 12.12 -8.55 -16.03
C GLU A 534 12.97 -7.89 -17.13
N PRO A 535 14.15 -8.47 -17.45
CA PRO A 535 15.15 -7.83 -18.31
C PRO A 535 14.83 -7.90 -19.82
N SER A 536 13.81 -8.66 -20.21
CA SER A 536 13.35 -8.76 -21.61
C SER A 536 12.11 -7.90 -21.86
N THR A 537 12.11 -7.14 -22.95
CA THR A 537 10.96 -6.33 -23.34
C THR A 537 9.84 -7.20 -23.95
N ARG A 538 8.60 -6.97 -23.49
CA ARG A 538 7.40 -7.74 -23.87
C ARG A 538 6.40 -6.85 -24.56
N GLY A 539 5.65 -7.41 -25.51
CA GLY A 539 4.71 -6.66 -26.35
C GLY A 539 3.27 -6.71 -25.84
N LEU A 540 2.56 -5.58 -25.87
CA LEU A 540 1.11 -5.52 -25.60
C LEU A 540 0.36 -6.28 -26.69
N THR A 541 -0.02 -7.53 -26.42
CA THR A 541 -0.42 -8.49 -27.46
C THR A 541 -1.89 -8.89 -27.35
N ALA A 542 -2.65 -8.71 -28.42
CA ALA A 542 -4.00 -9.30 -28.51
C ALA A 542 -3.92 -10.79 -28.86
N ASN A 543 -4.57 -11.63 -28.05
CA ASN A 543 -4.59 -13.08 -28.21
C ASN A 543 -5.72 -13.55 -29.12
N ALA A 544 -5.56 -14.73 -29.73
CA ALA A 544 -6.56 -15.32 -30.63
C ALA A 544 -7.89 -15.71 -29.94
N ASN A 545 -7.91 -15.83 -28.62
CA ASN A 545 -9.12 -16.01 -27.80
C ASN A 545 -9.85 -14.67 -27.50
N GLY A 546 -9.25 -13.52 -27.82
CA GLY A 546 -9.79 -12.20 -27.55
C GLY A 546 -9.35 -11.53 -26.25
N THR A 547 -8.50 -12.15 -25.43
CA THR A 547 -7.83 -11.45 -24.30
C THR A 547 -6.63 -10.63 -24.78
N VAL A 548 -6.06 -9.81 -23.90
CA VAL A 548 -4.81 -9.06 -24.13
C VAL A 548 -3.84 -9.36 -22.99
N SER A 549 -2.56 -9.57 -23.30
CA SER A 549 -1.53 -9.87 -22.29
C SER A 549 -0.12 -9.44 -22.73
N VAL A 550 0.83 -9.41 -21.79
CA VAL A 550 2.29 -9.35 -22.08
C VAL A 550 3.00 -10.67 -21.78
N ALA A 551 2.50 -11.46 -20.82
CA ALA A 551 3.08 -12.77 -20.50
C ALA A 551 3.19 -13.67 -21.74
N GLY A 552 4.38 -14.24 -21.95
CA GLY A 552 4.69 -15.12 -23.08
C GLY A 552 4.94 -14.42 -24.41
N HIS A 553 4.80 -13.10 -24.50
CA HIS A 553 4.93 -12.34 -25.76
C HIS A 553 6.18 -11.47 -25.77
N ALA A 554 7.27 -12.02 -26.33
CA ALA A 554 8.45 -11.22 -26.66
C ALA A 554 8.06 -10.08 -27.62
N TYR A 555 8.63 -8.89 -27.41
CA TYR A 555 8.29 -7.72 -28.22
C TYR A 555 8.76 -7.86 -29.68
N ASP A 556 7.82 -7.79 -30.62
CA ASP A 556 8.05 -7.69 -32.06
C ASP A 556 7.12 -6.63 -32.69
N PRO A 557 7.63 -5.45 -33.05
CA PRO A 557 6.82 -4.41 -33.70
C PRO A 557 6.35 -4.78 -35.12
N ALA A 558 6.75 -5.92 -35.68
CA ALA A 558 6.23 -6.43 -36.95
C ALA A 558 4.97 -7.31 -36.80
N ASP A 559 4.67 -7.90 -35.62
CA ASP A 559 3.41 -8.66 -35.44
C ASP A 559 2.23 -7.71 -35.33
N GLN A 560 1.27 -7.87 -36.24
CA GLN A 560 0.01 -7.15 -36.24
C GLN A 560 -0.83 -7.39 -34.96
N ALA A 561 -0.54 -8.43 -34.15
CA ALA A 561 -1.16 -8.62 -32.83
C ALA A 561 -0.62 -7.64 -31.77
N GLN A 562 0.59 -7.10 -31.97
CA GLN A 562 1.25 -6.12 -31.09
C GLN A 562 1.10 -4.68 -31.60
N GLN A 563 0.54 -4.50 -32.80
CA GLN A 563 0.27 -3.21 -33.41
C GLN A 563 -1.17 -2.75 -33.12
N TRP A 564 -1.31 -1.47 -32.76
CA TRP A 564 -2.56 -0.84 -32.36
C TRP A 564 -2.72 0.49 -33.07
N ARG A 565 -3.86 0.71 -33.73
CA ARG A 565 -4.24 2.00 -34.32
C ARG A 565 -4.96 2.83 -33.29
N TRP A 566 -4.49 4.05 -33.06
CA TRP A 566 -5.09 4.97 -32.12
C TRP A 566 -5.97 5.97 -32.88
N TYR A 567 -7.28 5.77 -32.80
CA TYR A 567 -8.28 6.61 -33.46
C TYR A 567 -8.94 7.55 -32.45
N ARG A 568 -9.07 8.84 -32.78
CA ARG A 568 -9.79 9.84 -31.99
C ARG A 568 -11.15 9.33 -31.51
N ASN A 569 -11.47 9.56 -30.24
CA ASN A 569 -12.83 9.44 -29.76
C ASN A 569 -13.56 10.76 -30.04
N ASP A 570 -14.09 10.94 -31.25
CA ASP A 570 -14.82 12.14 -31.68
C ASP A 570 -16.14 12.41 -30.89
N ALA A 571 -16.42 11.62 -29.83
CA ALA A 571 -17.53 11.80 -28.90
C ALA A 571 -17.10 12.21 -27.47
N SER A 572 -15.79 12.27 -27.17
CA SER A 572 -15.28 12.80 -25.89
C SER A 572 -15.15 14.33 -25.94
N ASP A 573 -15.29 14.98 -24.78
CA ASP A 573 -14.88 16.37 -24.59
C ASP A 573 -13.34 16.48 -24.46
N ASP A 574 -12.65 15.37 -24.14
CA ASP A 574 -11.19 15.34 -23.98
C ASP A 574 -10.47 15.17 -25.34
N PRO A 575 -9.55 16.07 -25.73
CA PRO A 575 -8.86 16.01 -27.01
C PRO A 575 -7.77 14.94 -27.11
N TYR A 576 -7.42 14.28 -26.00
CA TYR A 576 -6.39 13.24 -25.93
C TYR A 576 -6.96 11.82 -26.08
N ASP A 577 -8.28 11.65 -25.91
CA ASP A 577 -8.94 10.36 -25.96
C ASP A 577 -8.95 9.69 -27.34
N GLY A 578 -8.62 8.40 -27.37
CA GLY A 578 -8.76 7.57 -28.57
C GLY A 578 -8.93 6.08 -28.32
N TYR A 579 -9.61 5.39 -29.23
CA TYR A 579 -9.75 3.94 -29.23
C TYR A 579 -8.47 3.29 -29.77
N LEU A 580 -7.83 2.44 -28.96
CA LEU A 580 -6.71 1.59 -29.37
C LEU A 580 -7.24 0.33 -30.07
N VAL A 581 -7.31 0.35 -31.39
CA VAL A 581 -7.84 -0.74 -32.24
C VAL A 581 -6.71 -1.63 -32.75
N ASN A 582 -6.72 -2.90 -32.36
CA ASN A 582 -5.70 -3.87 -32.77
C ASN A 582 -5.68 -4.09 -34.30
N VAL A 583 -4.48 -4.08 -34.90
CA VAL A 583 -4.32 -4.16 -36.37
C VAL A 583 -4.78 -5.50 -36.94
N LYS A 584 -4.53 -6.62 -36.23
CA LYS A 584 -4.84 -7.99 -36.67
C LYS A 584 -6.30 -8.36 -36.53
N TYR A 585 -6.98 -7.88 -35.48
CA TYR A 585 -8.36 -8.27 -35.16
C TYR A 585 -9.42 -7.19 -35.43
N GLY A 586 -9.02 -5.94 -35.71
CA GLY A 586 -9.96 -4.85 -36.03
C GLY A 586 -10.89 -4.46 -34.88
N LYS A 587 -10.41 -4.62 -33.63
CA LYS A 587 -11.20 -4.46 -32.40
C LYS A 587 -10.45 -3.61 -31.37
N ALA A 588 -11.20 -2.82 -30.59
CA ALA A 588 -10.67 -1.93 -29.57
C ALA A 588 -10.30 -2.66 -28.27
N LEU A 589 -9.20 -2.24 -27.65
CA LEU A 589 -8.81 -2.60 -26.28
C LEU A 589 -9.85 -2.07 -25.28
N THR A 590 -10.39 -2.94 -24.42
CA THR A 590 -11.38 -2.59 -23.39
C THR A 590 -11.50 -3.71 -22.34
N THR A 591 -12.36 -3.52 -21.34
CA THR A 591 -12.67 -4.48 -20.26
C THR A 591 -13.84 -5.43 -20.59
N VAL A 592 -14.16 -6.33 -19.65
CA VAL A 592 -15.38 -7.14 -19.65
C VAL A 592 -16.44 -6.48 -18.75
N GLY A 593 -17.09 -5.42 -19.26
CA GLY A 593 -18.02 -4.61 -18.48
C GLY A 593 -17.31 -3.46 -17.75
N THR A 594 -17.92 -2.95 -16.68
CA THR A 594 -17.41 -1.82 -15.88
C THR A 594 -15.98 -2.09 -15.40
N PRO A 595 -15.04 -1.13 -15.56
CA PRO A 595 -13.66 -1.28 -15.10
C PRO A 595 -13.55 -1.31 -13.57
N TYR A 596 -12.55 -2.06 -13.09
CA TYR A 596 -12.07 -2.11 -11.69
C TYR A 596 -10.65 -2.73 -11.66
N ASN A 597 -9.96 -2.66 -10.52
CA ASN A 597 -8.59 -3.18 -10.40
C ASN A 597 -8.53 -4.71 -10.59
N GLY A 598 -7.59 -5.18 -11.41
CA GLY A 598 -7.47 -6.59 -11.79
C GLY A 598 -8.39 -7.04 -12.92
N THR A 599 -9.14 -6.13 -13.57
CA THR A 599 -10.05 -6.51 -14.67
C THR A 599 -9.26 -7.03 -15.89
N THR A 600 -9.62 -8.22 -16.37
CA THR A 600 -9.05 -8.82 -17.58
C THR A 600 -9.30 -7.95 -18.82
N LEU A 601 -8.23 -7.59 -19.52
CA LEU A 601 -8.30 -6.83 -20.77
C LEU A 601 -8.64 -7.73 -21.96
N VAL A 602 -9.44 -7.19 -22.88
CA VAL A 602 -9.98 -7.89 -24.06
C VAL A 602 -10.06 -6.98 -25.28
N VAL A 603 -10.21 -7.58 -26.47
CA VAL A 603 -10.51 -6.85 -27.70
C VAL A 603 -11.97 -7.03 -28.13
N ARG A 604 -12.73 -5.92 -28.21
CA ARG A 604 -14.16 -5.89 -28.59
C ARG A 604 -14.45 -4.93 -29.75
N SER A 605 -15.62 -5.07 -30.37
CA SER A 605 -16.13 -4.06 -31.31
C SER A 605 -16.54 -2.81 -30.53
N ILE A 606 -16.30 -1.62 -31.09
CA ILE A 606 -16.61 -0.34 -30.43
C ILE A 606 -18.14 -0.19 -30.25
N GLY A 607 -18.54 0.28 -29.08
CA GLY A 607 -19.92 0.49 -28.64
C GLY A 607 -19.97 1.18 -27.28
N SER A 608 -21.16 1.33 -26.71
CA SER A 608 -21.33 1.87 -25.34
C SER A 608 -20.50 1.07 -24.32
N GLY A 609 -19.78 1.76 -23.43
CA GLY A 609 -18.85 1.13 -22.47
C GLY A 609 -17.57 0.57 -23.08
N THR A 610 -17.12 1.08 -24.24
CA THR A 610 -15.76 0.81 -24.76
C THR A 610 -14.81 1.85 -24.19
N LEU A 611 -13.75 1.41 -23.50
CA LEU A 611 -12.75 2.33 -22.95
C LEU A 611 -12.10 3.18 -24.05
N ALA A 612 -12.09 4.50 -23.84
CA ALA A 612 -11.20 5.42 -24.53
C ALA A 612 -9.84 5.43 -23.80
N TRP A 613 -8.76 5.66 -24.55
CA TRP A 613 -7.40 5.63 -24.04
C TRP A 613 -6.64 6.90 -24.43
N SER A 614 -6.00 7.49 -23.44
CA SER A 614 -5.06 8.59 -23.58
C SER A 614 -3.63 8.10 -23.36
N LEU A 615 -2.66 8.70 -24.08
CA LEU A 615 -1.25 8.31 -24.01
C LEU A 615 -0.45 9.41 -23.30
N ARG A 616 -0.14 9.19 -22.02
CA ARG A 616 0.54 10.15 -21.14
C ARG A 616 2.05 10.01 -21.26
N ASP A 617 2.74 11.13 -21.45
CA ASP A 617 4.19 11.29 -21.49
C ASP A 617 4.71 11.51 -20.07
N ASN A 618 5.21 10.47 -19.42
CA ASN A 618 5.66 10.53 -18.02
C ASN A 618 6.94 11.36 -17.89
N THR A 619 7.85 11.24 -18.88
CA THR A 619 9.12 11.96 -18.90
C THR A 619 8.91 13.48 -18.91
N GLN A 620 8.07 13.99 -19.81
CA GLN A 620 7.74 15.41 -19.86
C GLN A 620 6.82 15.84 -18.70
N SER A 621 5.84 15.02 -18.29
CA SER A 621 4.93 15.37 -17.19
C SER A 621 5.70 15.65 -15.90
N ALA A 622 6.59 14.73 -15.53
CA ALA A 622 7.45 14.89 -14.35
C ALA A 622 8.50 16.01 -14.53
N ALA A 623 8.99 16.25 -15.76
CA ALA A 623 9.92 17.35 -16.03
C ALA A 623 9.27 18.74 -15.90
N LYS A 624 7.99 18.89 -16.30
CA LYS A 624 7.22 20.13 -16.10
C LYS A 624 6.53 20.20 -14.72
N LYS A 625 6.41 19.08 -14.00
CA LYS A 625 5.63 18.91 -12.77
C LYS A 625 4.12 19.14 -12.97
N SER A 626 3.57 18.59 -14.05
CA SER A 626 2.13 18.60 -14.35
C SER A 626 1.45 17.42 -13.63
N ASN A 627 0.44 17.71 -12.82
CA ASN A 627 -0.31 16.77 -12.00
C ASN A 627 -1.34 15.96 -12.78
N ASP A 628 -2.10 16.58 -13.69
CA ASP A 628 -3.03 15.81 -14.54
C ASP A 628 -2.26 15.12 -15.69
N GLY A 629 -1.21 15.78 -16.21
CA GLY A 629 -0.26 15.19 -17.14
C GLY A 629 -0.15 15.87 -18.50
N LEU A 630 0.87 15.44 -19.23
CA LEU A 630 1.10 15.82 -20.62
C LEU A 630 0.82 14.63 -21.53
N PHE A 631 0.03 14.85 -22.57
CA PHE A 631 -0.52 13.78 -23.40
C PHE A 631 -0.14 13.94 -24.88
N LEU A 632 0.04 12.82 -25.57
CA LEU A 632 -0.02 12.80 -27.03
C LEU A 632 -1.45 13.12 -27.49
N THR A 633 -1.62 13.51 -28.75
CA THR A 633 -2.94 13.80 -29.34
C THR A 633 -3.23 12.83 -30.49
N PRO A 634 -4.35 12.08 -30.49
CA PRO A 634 -4.70 11.22 -31.61
C PRO A 634 -5.12 12.06 -32.82
N THR A 635 -4.55 11.76 -33.99
CA THR A 635 -4.78 12.52 -35.23
C THR A 635 -5.69 11.80 -36.22
N ALA A 636 -5.77 10.46 -36.15
CA ALA A 636 -6.57 9.66 -37.06
C ALA A 636 -8.04 9.65 -36.64
N ALA A 637 -8.95 10.01 -37.54
CA ALA A 637 -10.39 9.90 -37.31
C ALA A 637 -10.86 8.43 -37.35
N LEU A 638 -11.87 8.08 -36.54
CA LEU A 638 -12.40 6.71 -36.50
C LEU A 638 -13.11 6.36 -37.83
N PRO A 639 -12.74 5.26 -38.52
CA PRO A 639 -13.39 4.85 -39.77
C PRO A 639 -14.86 4.48 -39.57
N ASP A 640 -15.73 4.82 -40.54
CA ASP A 640 -17.18 4.59 -40.43
C ASP A 640 -17.55 3.12 -40.17
N ALA A 641 -16.80 2.17 -40.74
CA ALA A 641 -16.99 0.73 -40.53
C ALA A 641 -16.68 0.26 -39.10
N LEU A 642 -16.08 1.10 -38.25
CA LEU A 642 -15.83 0.85 -36.83
C LEU A 642 -16.75 1.70 -35.92
N LYS A 643 -17.57 2.60 -36.46
CA LYS A 643 -18.49 3.42 -35.67
C LYS A 643 -19.69 2.60 -35.18
N PRO A 644 -20.15 2.78 -33.93
CA PRO A 644 -21.37 2.14 -33.43
C PRO A 644 -22.56 2.37 -34.37
N GLY A 645 -23.25 1.29 -34.74
CA GLY A 645 -24.45 1.33 -35.58
C GLY A 645 -24.23 1.20 -37.10
N HIS A 646 -23.01 1.35 -37.62
CA HIS A 646 -22.73 1.24 -39.07
C HIS A 646 -22.60 -0.20 -39.60
N GLY A 647 -23.51 -1.09 -39.17
CA GLY A 647 -23.63 -2.45 -39.70
C GLY A 647 -24.30 -2.47 -41.09
N THR A 648 -23.52 -2.46 -42.16
CA THR A 648 -24.01 -2.58 -43.54
C THR A 648 -24.63 -3.97 -43.81
N GLY A 649 -25.92 -4.03 -44.12
CA GLY A 649 -26.59 -5.29 -44.45
C GLY A 649 -26.41 -5.74 -45.90
N ALA A 650 -25.56 -6.76 -46.13
CA ALA A 650 -25.58 -7.62 -47.32
C ALA A 650 -24.78 -8.92 -47.04
N GLY A 651 -25.37 -10.11 -47.17
CA GLY A 651 -24.61 -11.36 -46.92
C GLY A 651 -25.33 -12.69 -46.66
N ALA A 652 -26.47 -12.96 -47.30
CA ALA A 652 -27.07 -14.29 -47.47
C ALA A 652 -27.02 -15.32 -46.29
N GLY A 653 -28.06 -15.34 -45.47
CA GLY A 653 -28.40 -16.47 -44.58
C GLY A 653 -29.91 -16.73 -44.59
N SER A 654 -30.36 -17.74 -45.34
CA SER A 654 -31.80 -17.98 -45.56
C SER A 654 -32.45 -18.73 -44.40
N GLY A 655 -33.28 -18.04 -43.60
CA GLY A 655 -34.12 -18.62 -42.55
C GLY A 655 -35.51 -17.99 -42.54
N THR A 656 -36.55 -18.77 -42.81
CA THR A 656 -37.95 -18.31 -42.88
C THR A 656 -38.63 -18.33 -41.50
N GLY A 657 -39.29 -17.24 -41.09
CA GLY A 657 -40.13 -17.24 -39.87
C GLY A 657 -40.86 -15.92 -39.64
N ALA A 658 -42.20 -15.98 -39.63
CA ALA A 658 -43.16 -14.87 -39.53
C ALA A 658 -42.84 -13.75 -38.50
N GLY A 659 -43.21 -12.52 -38.85
CA GLY A 659 -43.14 -11.35 -37.96
C GLY A 659 -44.52 -10.79 -37.58
N THR A 660 -44.61 -10.32 -36.33
CA THR A 660 -45.57 -9.37 -35.71
C THR A 660 -44.87 -8.93 -34.41
N GLY A 661 -44.99 -7.73 -33.87
CA GLY A 661 -45.98 -6.66 -34.05
C GLY A 661 -46.22 -6.08 -32.66
N SER A 662 -45.96 -4.80 -32.42
CA SER A 662 -45.90 -4.24 -31.06
C SER A 662 -47.28 -3.97 -30.45
N GLN A 663 -47.40 -4.16 -29.13
CA GLN A 663 -48.23 -3.30 -28.27
C GLN A 663 -47.92 -3.47 -26.78
N HIS A 664 -48.31 -2.47 -25.98
CA HIS A 664 -48.27 -2.51 -24.52
C HIS A 664 -49.32 -3.48 -23.95
N GLY A 665 -49.00 -4.10 -22.81
CA GLY A 665 -49.97 -4.80 -21.97
C GLY A 665 -49.51 -4.82 -20.52
N ASN A 666 -50.28 -4.20 -19.62
CA ASN A 666 -50.07 -4.31 -18.17
C ASN A 666 -50.86 -5.51 -17.63
N GLY A 667 -50.25 -6.36 -16.82
CA GLY A 667 -50.86 -7.57 -16.29
C GLY A 667 -49.99 -8.24 -15.22
N SER A 668 -50.61 -8.69 -14.13
CA SER A 668 -49.93 -9.15 -12.92
C SER A 668 -50.12 -10.64 -12.64
N THR A 669 -49.31 -11.14 -11.70
CA THR A 669 -49.34 -12.49 -11.09
C THR A 669 -48.84 -13.66 -11.96
N GLY A 670 -48.05 -14.53 -11.32
CA GLY A 670 -47.40 -15.68 -11.96
C GLY A 670 -46.25 -16.22 -11.11
N ALA A 671 -46.58 -16.85 -9.97
CA ALA A 671 -45.56 -17.42 -9.09
C ALA A 671 -44.91 -18.67 -9.72
N GLY A 672 -43.60 -18.64 -9.91
CA GLY A 672 -42.81 -19.77 -10.45
C GLY A 672 -41.50 -19.91 -9.70
N ALA A 673 -41.42 -20.84 -8.76
CA ALA A 673 -40.19 -21.12 -8.02
C ALA A 673 -39.19 -21.87 -8.90
N VAL A 674 -37.96 -21.37 -8.99
CA VAL A 674 -36.81 -22.07 -9.57
C VAL A 674 -35.77 -22.24 -8.45
N ALA A 675 -35.28 -23.47 -8.27
CA ALA A 675 -34.51 -23.84 -7.08
C ALA A 675 -33.10 -23.24 -7.07
N ALA A 676 -32.64 -22.82 -5.89
CA ALA A 676 -31.28 -22.37 -5.66
C ALA A 676 -30.29 -23.55 -5.76
N GLY A 677 -29.55 -23.63 -6.87
CA GLY A 677 -28.48 -24.60 -7.07
C GLY A 677 -27.21 -24.22 -6.30
N SER A 678 -27.16 -24.50 -5.01
CA SER A 678 -26.02 -24.17 -4.15
C SER A 678 -24.77 -24.99 -4.47
N GLN A 679 -23.90 -24.48 -5.35
CA GLN A 679 -22.55 -25.01 -5.50
C GLN A 679 -21.60 -24.37 -4.48
N LYS A 680 -21.11 -25.19 -3.54
CA LYS A 680 -19.93 -24.83 -2.74
C LYS A 680 -18.71 -24.84 -3.65
N LEU A 681 -18.12 -23.67 -3.90
CA LEU A 681 -16.72 -23.61 -4.27
C LEU A 681 -15.89 -24.08 -3.06
N ALA A 682 -14.97 -25.02 -3.29
CA ALA A 682 -14.05 -25.48 -2.26
C ALA A 682 -12.87 -24.52 -2.15
N ALA A 683 -12.35 -24.32 -0.94
CA ALA A 683 -11.15 -23.53 -0.74
C ALA A 683 -9.94 -24.21 -1.42
N THR A 684 -9.17 -23.43 -2.17
CA THR A 684 -7.88 -23.80 -2.74
C THR A 684 -6.83 -22.82 -2.25
N ASP A 685 -6.46 -22.96 -0.98
CA ASP A 685 -5.37 -22.19 -0.37
C ASP A 685 -4.04 -22.61 -1.01
N GLY A 686 -3.21 -21.64 -1.40
CA GLY A 686 -1.88 -21.94 -1.96
C GLY A 686 -1.16 -20.74 -2.58
N GLU A 687 -1.77 -20.08 -3.57
CA GLU A 687 -1.04 -19.16 -4.47
C GLU A 687 -1.45 -17.67 -4.35
N ALA A 688 -2.57 -17.36 -3.68
CA ALA A 688 -3.08 -15.99 -3.55
C ALA A 688 -2.12 -15.02 -2.82
N ASN A 689 -1.32 -15.52 -1.88
CA ASN A 689 -0.47 -14.68 -1.02
C ASN A 689 0.76 -14.07 -1.73
N ALA A 690 1.06 -14.45 -2.98
CA ALA A 690 2.16 -13.85 -3.74
C ALA A 690 1.76 -12.56 -4.49
N VAL A 691 0.48 -12.44 -4.87
CA VAL A 691 -0.02 -11.32 -5.69
C VAL A 691 -0.36 -10.09 -4.83
N LEU A 692 -0.85 -10.30 -3.60
CA LEU A 692 -1.25 -9.23 -2.68
C LEU A 692 -0.11 -8.26 -2.32
N THR A 693 1.12 -8.76 -2.20
CA THR A 693 2.28 -8.03 -1.66
C THR A 693 2.67 -6.78 -2.47
N VAL A 694 2.31 -6.72 -3.75
CA VAL A 694 2.61 -5.54 -4.60
C VAL A 694 1.65 -4.40 -4.30
N SER A 695 0.34 -4.68 -4.16
CA SER A 695 -0.67 -3.67 -3.81
C SER A 695 -0.46 -3.09 -2.40
N VAL A 696 0.03 -3.92 -1.46
CA VAL A 696 0.40 -3.54 -0.08
C VAL A 696 1.40 -2.38 -0.06
N ALA A 697 2.37 -2.36 -0.99
CA ALA A 697 3.40 -1.31 -1.03
C ALA A 697 2.85 0.05 -1.51
N LEU A 698 1.93 0.05 -2.49
CA LEU A 698 1.43 1.28 -3.11
C LEU A 698 0.51 2.10 -2.19
N LEU A 699 -0.34 1.43 -1.40
CA LEU A 699 -1.20 2.08 -0.39
C LEU A 699 -0.35 2.81 0.67
N VAL A 700 0.68 2.15 1.20
CA VAL A 700 1.57 2.75 2.21
C VAL A 700 2.46 3.85 1.60
N LEU A 701 2.86 3.72 0.32
CA LEU A 701 3.61 4.75 -0.41
C LEU A 701 2.81 6.06 -0.58
N GLY A 702 1.52 5.99 -0.91
CA GLY A 702 0.64 7.18 -1.04
C GLY A 702 0.61 8.01 0.24
N ALA A 703 0.36 7.34 1.38
CA ALA A 703 0.45 7.87 2.74
C ALA A 703 1.73 8.68 3.08
N GLY A 704 2.83 8.44 2.35
CA GLY A 704 4.16 8.94 2.71
C GLY A 704 4.76 10.07 1.87
N LEU A 705 4.24 10.38 0.67
CA LEU A 705 4.94 11.33 -0.22
C LEU A 705 4.44 12.78 -0.11
N ALA A 706 3.16 13.01 0.17
CA ALA A 706 2.54 14.33 0.17
C ALA A 706 3.23 15.35 1.12
N VAL A 707 3.60 14.91 2.33
CA VAL A 707 4.14 15.79 3.39
C VAL A 707 5.63 16.16 3.17
N THR A 708 6.34 15.49 2.25
CA THR A 708 7.80 15.66 2.07
C THR A 708 8.24 17.06 1.61
N ARG A 709 7.34 17.92 1.12
CA ARG A 709 7.67 19.18 0.43
C ARG A 709 7.50 20.50 1.21
N ARG A 710 7.59 20.52 2.56
CA ARG A 710 7.57 21.81 3.31
C ARG A 710 8.51 21.95 4.53
N ARG A 711 9.76 21.47 4.45
CA ARG A 711 10.85 21.83 5.40
C ARG A 711 11.92 22.79 4.87
N VAL A 712 11.56 23.69 3.94
CA VAL A 712 12.37 24.88 3.59
C VAL A 712 11.50 26.12 3.45
N ILE A 713 11.20 26.78 4.57
CA ILE A 713 10.95 28.22 4.75
C ILE A 713 11.28 28.54 6.22
N ARG A 714 11.63 29.80 6.51
CA ARG A 714 11.90 30.36 7.85
C ARG A 714 11.03 31.60 8.05
#